data_AF-A0A1Y1XG04-F1
#
_entry.id   AF-A0A1Y1XG04-F1
#
_cell.length_a   1.000
_cell.length_b   1.000
_cell.length_c   1.000
_cell.angle_alpha   90.00
_cell.angle_beta   90.00
_cell.angle_gamma   90.00
#
_symmetry.space_group_name_H-M   'P 1'
#
loop_
_entity.id
_entity.type
_entity.pdbx_description
1 polymer ?
#
loop_
_entity_poly.entity_id
_entity_poly.type
_entity_poly.pdbx_seq_one_letter_code
_entity_poly.pdbx_strand_id
1 'polypeptide(L)'
;MYILLLIYIYILFYFIVASSALAKDDFFENDTRAELFQKTDYSVPSFKITINDDDYKKLFLKVQCEEDMDGRNYTRNDDCYTTPWVNLNDVMEKAFDYKLINKSHLMYNDLEIIKNKNITLSQFERIVTRYTDEPLEKFLSIHNLIKLPSDDKESYDYKVKKAKLTFELEGDVKEFSSVTFSIGGKSTRKFGKQGYNIKLDKKSDLYGRRQIRLRAESMDPSLLRDKLSYDICNALDLPTLSANYAKLYINGKYMGFYLMRDAFKANWVKQNFGDESSKNLYTCDKKYGNSTFFNCVNDDEDNRETDTEFKTFIQRLEKVKTRDELEEFFDTKTFIKWQVVKYLIAAWDHVNYRHNVFLYLYHDKTNGNNKWIPLLYDFDNTFGEYFTYDPSYSFYNYFSYNQEFNFKINGVKYNNTLFDILELNKKDNQEVKDLIREVMIKVFNPKLLFSHADKLRNFIDPYVKVDRTYDESNHLPGVFKRKIQYREDHFSYDDFLANSEYTPIYLNESAIKDTVIHGIKEWIIDRFRNSCRLNNINCSFGTEYLNRFSVERPDPIKYDYNYMKSGYKKCTSENPEMKVIDVTGNALGLEDHEWCFIKPMEESTESTCGEYNFKCCSSYNTNIEAVDSTGLWSIELGKWCIMKDKKKEKKCRGLSYPCCSNKTSKIILSDKDGDWALENNAWCLYTFEIKCWSENHEDLPCCGKFLYNCCKNTCKLVAIQDKIQLGIENGEYCSIPYSCFEKKEETKTKTTTITTTTTKKSSPTNNTRCAHAYEPCGGINYPNSPTCCETGYYCETKNKNYHQCYPITHYH
;
A
#
# COMPACT_ATOMS: atom_id res chain seq x y z
N MET A 1 -58.18 17.75 5.31
CA MET A 1 -57.54 17.26 6.55
C MET A 1 -57.31 15.75 6.53
N TYR A 2 -58.32 14.92 6.27
CA TYR A 2 -58.18 13.46 6.19
C TYR A 2 -57.18 12.96 5.13
N ILE A 3 -57.15 13.61 3.96
CA ILE A 3 -56.22 13.29 2.87
C ILE A 3 -54.77 13.61 3.25
N LEU A 4 -54.55 14.73 3.97
CA LEU A 4 -53.22 15.10 4.47
C LEU A 4 -52.72 14.14 5.56
N LEU A 5 -53.62 13.65 6.41
CA LEU A 5 -53.29 12.64 7.41
C LEU A 5 -52.93 11.30 6.77
N LEU A 6 -53.65 10.89 5.72
CA LEU A 6 -53.35 9.67 4.95
C LEU A 6 -52.03 9.78 4.19
N ILE A 7 -51.73 10.93 3.58
CA ILE A 7 -50.43 11.19 2.92
C ILE A 7 -49.29 11.15 3.95
N TYR A 8 -49.49 11.74 5.13
CA TYR A 8 -48.48 11.73 6.20
C TYR A 8 -48.24 10.32 6.76
N ILE A 9 -49.30 9.54 6.96
CA ILE A 9 -49.21 8.13 7.36
C ILE A 9 -48.55 7.30 6.25
N TYR A 10 -48.86 7.55 4.98
CA TYR A 10 -48.26 6.82 3.86
C TYR A 10 -46.78 7.16 3.70
N ILE A 11 -46.38 8.43 3.90
CA ILE A 11 -44.98 8.87 3.91
C ILE A 11 -44.25 8.25 5.12
N LEU A 12 -44.83 8.25 6.31
CA LEU A 12 -44.27 7.57 7.49
C LEU A 12 -44.13 6.07 7.27
N PHE A 13 -45.12 5.41 6.66
CA PHE A 13 -45.07 4.00 6.34
C PHE A 13 -44.01 3.72 5.26
N TYR A 14 -43.85 4.61 4.28
CA TYR A 14 -42.79 4.50 3.26
C TYR A 14 -41.40 4.70 3.87
N PHE A 15 -41.23 5.62 4.83
CA PHE A 15 -39.98 5.79 5.58
C PHE A 15 -39.69 4.60 6.50
N ILE A 16 -40.69 4.02 7.17
CA ILE A 16 -40.54 2.83 8.03
C ILE A 16 -40.21 1.58 7.20
N VAL A 17 -40.80 1.43 6.02
CA VAL A 17 -40.51 0.32 5.09
C VAL A 17 -39.15 0.53 4.41
N ALA A 18 -38.74 1.76 4.10
CA ALA A 18 -37.40 2.07 3.60
C ALA A 18 -36.31 1.87 4.68
N SER A 19 -36.61 2.12 5.96
CA SER A 19 -35.67 1.90 7.08
C SER A 19 -35.64 0.46 7.59
N SER A 20 -36.42 -0.46 7.01
CA SER A 20 -36.45 -1.88 7.41
C SER A 20 -36.12 -2.86 6.28
N ALA A 21 -35.87 -2.36 5.06
CA ALA A 21 -35.17 -3.12 4.05
C ALA A 21 -33.67 -3.05 4.36
N LEU A 22 -33.18 -3.97 5.20
CA LEU A 22 -31.74 -4.27 5.27
C LEU A 22 -31.24 -4.39 3.83
N ALA A 23 -30.39 -3.47 3.39
CA ALA A 23 -29.78 -3.53 2.07
C ALA A 23 -28.87 -4.76 2.06
N LYS A 24 -29.43 -5.91 1.68
CA LYS A 24 -28.68 -7.16 1.60
C LYS A 24 -27.61 -6.99 0.53
N ASP A 25 -26.35 -7.12 0.93
CA ASP A 25 -25.24 -7.08 0.00
C ASP A 25 -25.30 -8.33 -0.90
N ASP A 26 -25.49 -8.10 -2.21
CA ASP A 26 -25.67 -9.14 -3.21
C ASP A 26 -24.38 -9.89 -3.53
N PHE A 27 -23.24 -9.43 -3.01
CA PHE A 27 -21.97 -10.13 -3.07
C PHE A 27 -21.97 -11.44 -2.25
N PHE A 28 -22.83 -11.55 -1.23
CA PHE A 28 -22.97 -12.76 -0.41
C PHE A 28 -24.22 -13.54 -0.79
N GLU A 29 -24.04 -14.68 -1.47
CA GLU A 29 -25.14 -15.60 -1.80
C GLU A 29 -25.78 -16.17 -0.51
N ASN A 30 -24.94 -16.69 0.39
CA ASN A 30 -25.31 -17.19 1.72
C ASN A 30 -24.50 -16.45 2.79
N ASP A 31 -25.14 -15.50 3.47
CA ASP A 31 -24.45 -14.68 4.46
C ASP A 31 -24.38 -15.38 5.82
N THR A 32 -23.20 -15.90 6.14
CA THR A 32 -22.88 -16.58 7.40
C THR A 32 -22.13 -15.68 8.39
N ARG A 33 -21.93 -14.40 8.03
CA ARG A 33 -21.22 -13.42 8.88
C ARG A 33 -22.04 -13.09 10.12
N ALA A 34 -21.40 -12.52 11.13
CA ALA A 34 -22.08 -12.03 12.32
C ALA A 34 -23.17 -11.01 11.96
N GLU A 35 -24.27 -11.00 12.72
CA GLU A 35 -25.32 -9.99 12.62
C GLU A 35 -24.77 -8.56 12.65
N LEU A 36 -23.71 -8.29 13.43
CA LEU A 36 -23.02 -6.98 13.45
C LEU A 36 -22.61 -6.53 12.04
N PHE A 37 -22.02 -7.43 11.25
CA PHE A 37 -21.47 -7.10 9.94
C PHE A 37 -22.57 -7.02 8.87
N GLN A 38 -23.59 -7.88 8.97
CA GLN A 38 -24.77 -7.80 8.10
C GLN A 38 -25.53 -6.49 8.30
N LYS A 39 -25.71 -6.06 9.56
CA LYS A 39 -26.39 -4.80 9.89
C LYS A 39 -25.60 -3.56 9.50
N THR A 40 -24.29 -3.68 9.33
CA THR A 40 -23.43 -2.54 8.98
C THR A 40 -23.09 -2.52 7.50
N ASP A 41 -23.60 -3.47 6.70
CA ASP A 41 -23.50 -3.36 5.25
C ASP A 41 -24.17 -2.07 4.78
N TYR A 42 -23.39 -1.25 4.08
CA TYR A 42 -23.80 0.06 3.58
C TYR A 42 -24.33 1.03 4.66
N SER A 43 -23.99 0.79 5.94
CA SER A 43 -24.35 1.64 7.08
C SER A 43 -23.18 1.78 8.06
N VAL A 44 -22.75 3.02 8.32
CA VAL A 44 -21.60 3.27 9.21
C VAL A 44 -22.04 3.57 10.65
N PRO A 45 -21.84 2.65 11.60
CA PRO A 45 -22.14 2.90 13.01
C PRO A 45 -21.18 3.92 13.62
N SER A 46 -21.61 4.52 14.73
CA SER A 46 -20.76 5.36 15.59
C SER A 46 -20.45 4.63 16.88
N PHE A 47 -19.16 4.49 17.19
CA PHE A 47 -18.65 4.02 18.47
C PHE A 47 -18.24 5.23 19.30
N LYS A 48 -18.97 5.52 20.37
CA LYS A 48 -18.66 6.62 21.30
C LYS A 48 -18.10 6.03 22.58
N ILE A 49 -16.80 6.19 22.78
CA ILE A 49 -16.08 5.78 23.98
C ILE A 49 -16.03 6.95 24.95
N THR A 50 -16.40 6.69 26.21
CA THR A 50 -16.20 7.64 27.31
C THR A 50 -15.25 7.05 28.35
N ILE A 51 -14.18 7.76 28.63
CA ILE A 51 -13.17 7.44 29.64
C ILE A 51 -12.94 8.64 30.55
N ASN A 52 -12.41 8.40 31.75
CA ASN A 52 -12.13 9.48 32.69
C ASN A 52 -10.99 10.40 32.19
N ASP A 53 -10.89 11.62 32.73
CA ASP A 53 -9.94 12.62 32.24
C ASP A 53 -8.47 12.19 32.37
N ASP A 54 -8.12 11.47 33.45
CA ASP A 54 -6.75 10.98 33.65
C ASP A 54 -6.37 9.90 32.63
N ASP A 55 -7.29 8.99 32.34
CA ASP A 55 -7.12 7.97 31.31
C ASP A 55 -7.09 8.62 29.91
N TYR A 56 -7.87 9.67 29.68
CA TYR A 56 -7.86 10.40 28.41
C TYR A 56 -6.52 11.13 28.20
N LYS A 57 -5.97 11.78 29.22
CA LYS A 57 -4.62 12.38 29.15
C LYS A 57 -3.55 11.33 28.85
N LYS A 58 -3.60 10.18 29.52
CA LYS A 58 -2.66 9.07 29.31
C LYS A 58 -2.69 8.50 27.89
N LEU A 59 -3.80 8.63 27.17
CA LEU A 59 -3.90 8.16 25.79
C LEU A 59 -2.89 8.85 24.86
N PHE A 60 -2.61 10.14 25.11
CA PHE A 60 -1.71 10.96 24.30
C PHE A 60 -0.31 11.11 24.93
N LEU A 61 -0.17 10.76 26.22
CA LEU A 61 1.01 11.04 27.01
C LEU A 61 2.30 10.52 26.37
N LYS A 62 2.32 9.30 25.82
CA LYS A 62 3.51 8.77 25.16
C LYS A 62 3.97 9.69 24.01
N VAL A 63 3.05 10.06 23.13
CA VAL A 63 3.35 10.90 21.96
C VAL A 63 3.79 12.29 22.40
N GLN A 64 3.14 12.86 23.41
CA GLN A 64 3.55 14.13 23.99
C GLN A 64 4.97 14.07 24.55
N CYS A 65 5.34 12.99 25.23
CA CYS A 65 6.69 12.79 25.72
C CYS A 65 7.74 12.61 24.60
N GLU A 66 7.35 12.17 23.40
CA GLU A 66 8.26 12.13 22.24
C GLU A 66 8.65 13.54 21.76
N GLU A 67 7.76 14.53 21.92
CA GLU A 67 7.97 15.92 21.55
C GLU A 67 8.63 16.72 22.69
N ASP A 68 8.16 16.57 23.92
CA ASP A 68 8.63 17.35 25.07
C ASP A 68 10.03 16.93 25.53
N MET A 69 10.42 15.67 25.32
CA MET A 69 11.76 15.15 25.67
C MET A 69 12.70 15.03 24.46
N ASP A 70 12.37 15.65 23.34
CA ASP A 70 13.28 15.72 22.19
C ASP A 70 14.47 16.63 22.52
N GLY A 71 15.71 16.23 22.23
CA GLY A 71 16.90 17.04 22.54
C GLY A 71 16.96 18.43 21.87
N ARG A 72 16.03 18.74 20.94
CA ARG A 72 15.83 20.05 20.30
C ARG A 72 14.79 20.92 21.03
N ASN A 73 13.99 20.33 21.93
CA ASN A 73 12.96 20.99 22.70
C ASN A 73 13.27 20.87 24.20
N TYR A 74 13.14 21.97 24.95
CA TYR A 74 13.38 21.97 26.40
C TYR A 74 12.08 22.30 27.12
N THR A 75 11.05 21.51 26.84
CA THR A 75 9.74 21.68 27.46
C THR A 75 9.67 20.86 28.73
N ARG A 76 9.47 21.52 29.87
CA ARG A 76 9.26 20.83 31.14
C ARG A 76 7.91 20.11 31.14
N ASN A 77 7.96 18.79 31.32
CA ASN A 77 6.76 17.96 31.48
C ASN A 77 6.97 16.90 32.57
N ASP A 78 6.51 17.20 33.79
CA ASP A 78 6.66 16.33 34.95
C ASP A 78 5.90 15.00 34.81
N ASP A 79 4.81 14.96 34.02
CA ASP A 79 4.08 13.72 33.74
C ASP A 79 4.99 12.75 32.97
N CYS A 80 5.76 13.23 32.00
CA CYS A 80 6.72 12.41 31.25
C CYS A 80 7.84 11.83 32.13
N TYR A 81 8.25 12.56 33.17
CA TYR A 81 9.32 12.15 34.09
C TYR A 81 8.83 11.20 35.19
N THR A 82 7.51 11.05 35.35
CA THR A 82 6.89 10.24 36.41
C THR A 82 6.02 9.11 35.88
N THR A 83 6.10 8.82 34.58
CA THR A 83 5.36 7.72 33.96
C THR A 83 5.78 6.35 34.50
N PRO A 84 4.92 5.31 34.37
CA PRO A 84 5.23 3.96 34.87
C PRO A 84 6.47 3.31 34.22
N TRP A 85 6.91 3.78 33.05
CA TRP A 85 8.12 3.27 32.38
C TRP A 85 9.39 4.04 32.75
N VAL A 86 9.29 5.07 33.60
CA VAL A 86 10.44 5.82 34.10
C VAL A 86 10.80 5.36 35.50
N ASN A 87 12.05 4.97 35.67
CA ASN A 87 12.66 4.72 36.97
C ASN A 87 13.78 5.74 37.18
N LEU A 88 13.56 6.71 38.06
CA LEU A 88 14.51 7.80 38.30
C LEU A 88 15.85 7.33 38.89
N ASN A 89 15.88 6.15 39.53
CA ASN A 89 17.15 5.55 39.95
C ASN A 89 17.98 5.10 38.76
N ASP A 90 17.35 4.44 37.79
CA ASP A 90 18.03 3.97 36.57
C ASP A 90 18.48 5.18 35.73
N VAL A 91 17.69 6.25 35.70
CA VAL A 91 18.06 7.52 35.08
C VAL A 91 19.28 8.13 35.77
N MET A 92 19.34 8.10 37.11
CA MET A 92 20.47 8.61 37.87
C MET A 92 21.75 7.78 37.66
N GLU A 93 21.65 6.45 37.64
CA GLU A 93 22.81 5.59 37.35
C GLU A 93 23.35 5.85 35.92
N LYS A 94 22.47 6.02 34.92
CA LYS A 94 22.91 6.45 33.58
C LYS A 94 23.62 7.80 33.59
N ALA A 95 23.16 8.76 34.40
CA ALA A 95 23.83 10.04 34.52
C ALA A 95 25.26 9.91 35.07
N PHE A 96 25.51 8.96 35.98
CA PHE A 96 26.86 8.64 36.44
C PHE A 96 27.68 7.93 35.36
N ASP A 97 27.10 6.96 34.66
CA ASP A 97 27.76 6.21 33.58
C ASP A 97 28.20 7.15 32.44
N TYR A 98 27.35 8.13 32.09
CA TYR A 98 27.65 9.16 31.09
C TYR A 98 28.54 10.27 31.64
N LYS A 99 28.95 10.20 32.92
CA LYS A 99 29.80 11.18 33.61
C LYS A 99 29.22 12.59 33.63
N LEU A 100 27.90 12.70 33.58
CA LEU A 100 27.18 13.99 33.67
C LEU A 100 27.15 14.50 35.11
N ILE A 101 27.14 13.58 36.08
CA ILE A 101 27.32 13.86 37.50
C ILE A 101 28.45 12.97 38.01
N ASN A 102 29.39 13.54 38.76
CA ASN A 102 30.45 12.74 39.38
C ASN A 102 29.97 12.18 40.74
N LYS A 103 29.76 10.87 40.81
CA LYS A 103 29.28 10.16 42.01
C LYS A 103 30.17 10.39 43.24
N SER A 104 31.48 10.62 43.06
CA SER A 104 32.40 10.86 44.18
C SER A 104 32.28 12.25 44.80
N HIS A 105 31.66 13.21 44.11
CA HIS A 105 31.46 14.57 44.60
C HIS A 105 30.14 14.74 45.37
N LEU A 106 29.32 13.69 45.43
CA LEU A 106 28.03 13.71 46.10
C LEU A 106 28.19 13.83 47.63
N MET A 107 27.36 14.66 48.25
CA MET A 107 27.26 14.75 49.70
C MET A 107 26.59 13.50 50.26
N TYR A 108 26.91 13.15 51.50
CA TYR A 108 26.35 11.97 52.19
C TYR A 108 24.81 11.90 52.11
N ASN A 109 24.13 13.02 52.34
CA ASN A 109 22.66 13.07 52.32
C ASN A 109 22.06 12.77 50.92
N ASP A 110 22.74 13.15 49.85
CA ASP A 110 22.27 12.87 48.48
C ASP A 110 22.62 11.42 48.08
N LEU A 111 23.75 10.89 48.55
CA LEU A 111 24.09 9.47 48.40
C LEU A 111 23.05 8.56 49.08
N GLU A 112 22.56 8.92 50.27
CA GLU A 112 21.50 8.17 50.95
C GLU A 112 20.17 8.20 50.19
N ILE A 113 19.85 9.32 49.52
CA ILE A 113 18.67 9.41 48.66
C ILE A 113 18.82 8.50 47.44
N ILE A 114 19.98 8.48 46.80
CA ILE A 114 20.20 7.64 45.61
C ILE A 114 20.20 6.15 45.96
N LYS A 115 20.65 5.78 47.17
CA LYS A 115 20.54 4.41 47.67
C LYS A 115 19.08 3.98 47.92
N ASN A 116 18.17 4.93 48.12
CA ASN A 116 16.75 4.64 48.22
C ASN A 116 16.21 4.29 46.83
N LYS A 117 15.70 3.06 46.67
CA LYS A 117 15.21 2.53 45.38
C LYS A 117 13.99 3.24 44.80
N ASN A 118 13.46 4.30 45.42
CA ASN A 118 12.31 5.09 44.97
C ASN A 118 12.57 6.59 45.12
N ILE A 119 13.55 7.14 44.39
CA ILE A 119 13.79 8.59 44.35
C ILE A 119 12.56 9.30 43.75
N THR A 120 12.08 10.36 44.40
CA THR A 120 11.00 11.21 43.88
C THR A 120 11.53 12.21 42.84
N LEU A 121 10.66 12.73 41.95
CA LEU A 121 11.06 13.73 40.95
C LEU A 121 11.73 14.96 41.60
N SER A 122 11.17 15.46 42.70
CA SER A 122 11.73 16.61 43.43
C SER A 122 13.11 16.32 44.03
N GLN A 123 13.34 15.11 44.56
CA GLN A 123 14.65 14.71 45.06
C GLN A 123 15.66 14.55 43.92
N PHE A 124 15.24 13.96 42.81
CA PHE A 124 16.06 13.81 41.60
C PHE A 124 16.47 15.20 41.06
N GLU A 125 15.51 16.10 40.90
CA GLU A 125 15.73 17.47 40.43
C GLU A 125 16.69 18.24 41.35
N ARG A 126 16.56 18.09 42.68
CA ARG A 126 17.46 18.71 43.64
C ARG A 126 18.91 18.23 43.50
N ILE A 127 19.13 16.96 43.15
CA ILE A 127 20.47 16.42 42.92
C ILE A 127 21.02 16.96 41.59
N VAL A 128 20.24 16.90 40.51
CA VAL A 128 20.64 17.43 39.20
C VAL A 128 21.02 18.91 39.30
N THR A 129 20.16 19.74 39.89
CA THR A 129 20.41 21.19 40.02
C THR A 129 21.56 21.55 40.97
N ARG A 130 21.93 20.66 41.90
CA ARG A 130 23.07 20.87 42.81
C ARG A 130 24.42 20.57 42.14
N TYR A 131 24.45 19.57 41.27
CA TYR A 131 25.69 19.01 40.72
C TYR A 131 25.89 19.29 39.22
N THR A 132 24.95 20.01 38.60
CA THR A 132 25.01 20.43 37.20
C THR A 132 24.46 21.85 37.06
N ASP A 133 24.90 22.58 36.04
CA ASP A 133 24.39 23.92 35.71
C ASP A 133 23.19 23.87 34.74
N GLU A 134 22.60 22.70 34.50
CA GLU A 134 21.52 22.50 33.54
C GLU A 134 20.15 22.40 34.24
N PRO A 135 19.10 23.04 33.69
CA PRO A 135 17.73 22.77 34.16
C PRO A 135 17.33 21.33 33.83
N LEU A 136 16.38 20.79 34.61
CA LEU A 136 16.01 19.37 34.57
C LEU A 136 15.60 18.90 33.16
N GLU A 137 14.75 19.66 32.48
CA GLU A 137 14.25 19.35 31.15
C GLU A 137 15.38 19.27 30.10
N LYS A 138 16.38 20.14 30.21
CA LYS A 138 17.56 20.13 29.33
C LYS A 138 18.45 18.93 29.65
N PHE A 139 18.69 18.68 30.93
CA PHE A 139 19.48 17.55 31.41
C PHE A 139 18.90 16.19 30.97
N LEU A 140 17.58 16.03 31.04
CA LEU A 140 16.93 14.78 30.63
C LEU A 140 16.90 14.60 29.10
N SER A 141 16.66 15.69 28.36
CA SER A 141 16.39 15.62 26.91
C SER A 141 17.65 15.56 26.05
N ILE A 142 18.68 16.38 26.32
CA ILE A 142 19.94 16.39 25.53
C ILE A 142 20.69 15.06 25.69
N HIS A 143 20.70 14.52 26.90
CA HIS A 143 21.44 13.30 27.23
C HIS A 143 20.62 12.02 27.04
N ASN A 144 19.35 12.14 26.60
CA ASN A 144 18.45 11.03 26.32
C ASN A 144 18.37 10.00 27.47
N LEU A 145 18.31 10.49 28.72
CA LEU A 145 18.44 9.65 29.91
C LEU A 145 17.18 8.81 30.15
N ILE A 146 16.01 9.35 29.80
CA ILE A 146 14.73 8.65 29.81
C ILE A 146 14.51 7.99 28.45
N LYS A 147 14.39 6.66 28.46
CA LYS A 147 14.10 5.88 27.25
C LYS A 147 12.59 5.71 27.11
N LEU A 148 12.03 6.20 26.00
CA LEU A 148 10.62 6.00 25.68
C LEU A 148 10.33 4.52 25.31
N PRO A 149 9.13 4.01 25.64
CA PRO A 149 8.69 2.69 25.21
C PRO A 149 8.66 2.62 23.69
N SER A 150 9.23 1.54 23.14
CA SER A 150 9.20 1.33 21.69
C SER A 150 7.79 1.06 21.21
N ASP A 151 7.41 1.55 20.01
CA ASP A 151 6.09 1.29 19.42
C ASP A 151 5.85 -0.21 19.13
N ASP A 152 6.92 -0.95 18.84
CA ASP A 152 6.88 -2.37 18.48
C ASP A 152 6.98 -3.34 19.67
N LYS A 153 7.23 -2.84 20.89
CA LYS A 153 7.38 -3.67 22.10
C LYS A 153 6.21 -3.47 23.06
N GLU A 154 5.78 -4.54 23.69
CA GLU A 154 4.72 -4.59 24.72
C GLU A 154 5.01 -3.73 25.98
N SER A 155 6.12 -3.00 26.01
CA SER A 155 6.55 -2.17 27.15
C SER A 155 5.60 -1.04 27.53
N TYR A 156 4.66 -0.65 26.66
CA TYR A 156 3.58 0.28 27.01
C TYR A 156 2.29 -0.06 26.26
N ASP A 157 1.37 -0.71 26.96
CA ASP A 157 0.05 -1.09 26.45
C ASP A 157 -1.03 -0.24 27.13
N TYR A 158 -1.37 0.90 26.52
CA TYR A 158 -2.45 1.75 27.01
C TYR A 158 -3.76 0.95 27.05
N LYS A 159 -4.37 0.85 28.24
CA LYS A 159 -5.57 0.04 28.48
C LYS A 159 -6.41 0.58 29.63
N VAL A 160 -7.69 0.78 29.34
CA VAL A 160 -8.72 1.18 30.30
C VAL A 160 -9.72 0.05 30.44
N LYS A 161 -9.96 -0.45 31.66
CA LYS A 161 -10.86 -1.60 31.90
C LYS A 161 -12.33 -1.21 32.13
N LYS A 162 -12.61 0.08 32.36
CA LYS A 162 -13.93 0.61 32.74
C LYS A 162 -14.36 1.79 31.86
N ALA A 163 -14.12 1.69 30.55
CA ALA A 163 -14.65 2.67 29.61
C ALA A 163 -16.15 2.43 29.43
N LYS A 164 -16.93 3.48 29.12
CA LYS A 164 -18.30 3.33 28.62
C LYS A 164 -18.28 3.32 27.10
N LEU A 165 -19.13 2.50 26.49
CA LEU A 165 -19.35 2.47 25.05
C LEU A 165 -20.83 2.75 24.75
N THR A 166 -21.08 3.67 23.84
CA THR A 166 -22.38 3.84 23.16
C THR A 166 -22.17 3.49 21.69
N PHE A 167 -22.87 2.48 21.23
CA PHE A 167 -22.93 2.08 19.82
C PHE A 167 -24.23 2.62 19.22
N GLU A 168 -24.13 3.33 18.10
CA GLU A 168 -25.27 3.91 17.40
C GLU A 168 -25.26 3.49 15.93
N LEU A 169 -26.37 2.93 15.45
CA LEU A 169 -26.56 2.53 14.05
C LEU A 169 -28.00 2.84 13.64
N GLU A 170 -28.18 3.76 12.69
CA GLU A 170 -29.50 4.12 12.13
C GLU A 170 -30.58 4.43 13.18
N GLY A 171 -30.20 5.04 14.31
CA GLY A 171 -31.10 5.37 15.42
C GLY A 171 -31.27 4.25 16.47
N ASP A 172 -30.79 3.04 16.21
CA ASP A 172 -30.63 1.98 17.22
C ASP A 172 -29.41 2.28 18.10
N VAL A 173 -29.60 2.31 19.41
CA VAL A 173 -28.59 2.71 20.39
C VAL A 173 -28.39 1.59 21.41
N LYS A 174 -27.15 1.12 21.53
CA LYS A 174 -26.73 0.15 22.54
C LYS A 174 -25.67 0.74 23.46
N GLU A 175 -25.93 0.67 24.76
CA GLU A 175 -25.03 1.18 25.79
C GLU A 175 -24.39 0.06 26.60
N PHE A 176 -23.09 0.20 26.84
CA PHE A 176 -22.30 -0.69 27.66
C PHE A 176 -21.58 0.15 28.72
N SER A 177 -21.97 -0.05 29.98
CA SER A 177 -21.45 0.73 31.11
C SER A 177 -20.00 0.42 31.48
N SER A 178 -19.47 -0.70 30.99
CA SER A 178 -18.11 -1.17 31.23
C SER A 178 -17.60 -1.99 30.05
N VAL A 179 -16.58 -1.48 29.37
CA VAL A 179 -15.80 -2.19 28.35
C VAL A 179 -14.31 -1.99 28.61
N THR A 180 -13.51 -2.93 28.15
CA THR A 180 -12.07 -2.72 28.04
C THR A 180 -11.75 -2.02 26.72
N PHE A 181 -11.10 -0.87 26.79
CA PHE A 181 -10.63 -0.08 25.66
C PHE A 181 -9.10 -0.01 25.68
N SER A 182 -8.43 -0.25 24.56
CA SER A 182 -6.97 -0.20 24.47
C SER A 182 -6.50 0.26 23.09
N ILE A 183 -5.23 0.69 23.00
CA ILE A 183 -4.56 0.87 21.71
C ILE A 183 -4.32 -0.52 21.08
N GLY A 184 -4.55 -0.62 19.77
CA GLY A 184 -4.37 -1.83 18.97
C GLY A 184 -3.09 -1.81 18.14
N GLY A 185 -2.82 -2.94 17.47
CA GLY A 185 -1.66 -3.08 16.58
C GLY A 185 -0.32 -3.34 17.28
N LYS A 186 0.72 -3.51 16.47
CA LYS A 186 2.13 -3.65 16.89
C LYS A 186 2.98 -2.61 16.14
N SER A 187 3.44 -2.95 14.94
CA SER A 187 4.20 -2.06 14.05
C SER A 187 3.40 -0.81 13.66
N THR A 188 2.09 -0.93 13.50
CA THR A 188 1.20 0.18 13.13
C THR A 188 1.07 1.24 14.23
N ARG A 189 1.51 0.95 15.46
CA ARG A 189 1.51 1.94 16.54
C ARG A 189 2.41 3.12 16.19
N LYS A 190 3.45 2.96 15.36
CA LYS A 190 4.35 4.05 14.95
C LYS A 190 3.66 5.18 14.17
N PHE A 191 2.53 4.91 13.52
CA PHE A 191 1.78 5.89 12.75
C PHE A 191 1.12 6.93 13.67
N GLY A 192 0.74 8.08 13.14
CA GLY A 192 -0.04 9.09 13.83
C GLY A 192 -1.45 8.60 14.14
N LYS A 193 -2.10 7.93 13.17
CA LYS A 193 -3.45 7.39 13.38
C LYS A 193 -3.42 6.03 14.08
N GLN A 194 -3.83 6.00 15.35
CA GLN A 194 -3.81 4.77 16.14
C GLN A 194 -5.01 3.86 15.86
N GLY A 195 -4.80 2.54 15.86
CA GLY A 195 -5.89 1.56 15.94
C GLY A 195 -6.31 1.30 17.39
N TYR A 196 -7.52 0.77 17.59
CA TYR A 196 -8.10 0.52 18.91
C TYR A 196 -8.69 -0.87 19.03
N ASN A 197 -8.67 -1.43 20.24
CA ASN A 197 -9.39 -2.66 20.58
C ASN A 197 -10.46 -2.35 21.63
N ILE A 198 -11.66 -2.89 21.41
CA ILE A 198 -12.81 -2.80 22.31
C ILE A 198 -13.21 -4.22 22.67
N LYS A 199 -13.20 -4.54 23.97
CA LYS A 199 -13.61 -5.84 24.49
C LYS A 199 -14.77 -5.65 25.46
N LEU A 200 -15.91 -6.22 25.09
CA LEU A 200 -17.10 -6.25 25.91
C LEU A 200 -16.97 -7.30 27.04
N ASP A 201 -17.74 -7.11 28.11
CA ASP A 201 -17.79 -8.04 29.23
C ASP A 201 -18.34 -9.41 28.85
N LYS A 202 -18.00 -10.46 29.61
CA LYS A 202 -18.33 -11.86 29.26
C LYS A 202 -19.82 -12.14 29.07
N LYS A 203 -20.69 -11.34 29.67
CA LYS A 203 -22.16 -11.50 29.66
C LYS A 203 -22.85 -10.67 28.57
N SER A 204 -22.09 -9.90 27.80
CA SER A 204 -22.61 -8.99 26.80
C SER A 204 -21.95 -9.25 25.46
N ASP A 205 -22.67 -8.98 24.39
CA ASP A 205 -22.13 -8.90 23.04
C ASP A 205 -22.81 -7.75 22.28
N LEU A 206 -22.19 -7.37 21.17
CA LEU A 206 -22.74 -6.47 20.20
C LEU A 206 -23.05 -7.29 18.94
N TYR A 207 -24.31 -7.70 18.79
CA TYR A 207 -24.82 -8.50 17.67
C TYR A 207 -23.95 -9.76 17.45
N GLY A 208 -23.73 -10.49 18.54
CA GLY A 208 -22.95 -11.73 18.58
C GLY A 208 -21.46 -11.54 18.76
N ARG A 209 -20.91 -10.31 18.73
CA ARG A 209 -19.46 -10.05 18.84
C ARG A 209 -19.04 -9.37 20.13
N ARG A 210 -17.94 -9.87 20.72
CA ARG A 210 -17.39 -9.36 21.98
C ARG A 210 -16.00 -8.72 21.83
N GLN A 211 -15.31 -8.92 20.70
CA GLN A 211 -13.97 -8.37 20.46
C GLN A 211 -13.94 -7.57 19.18
N ILE A 212 -14.05 -6.26 19.30
CA ILE A 212 -14.09 -5.36 18.15
C ILE A 212 -12.74 -4.68 18.04
N ARG A 213 -12.20 -4.64 16.82
CA ARG A 213 -10.95 -3.96 16.48
C ARG A 213 -11.29 -2.86 15.49
N LEU A 214 -10.89 -1.64 15.81
CA LEU A 214 -10.96 -0.49 14.92
C LEU A 214 -9.56 -0.26 14.37
N ARG A 215 -9.36 -0.47 13.07
CA ARG A 215 -8.07 -0.36 12.40
C ARG A 215 -8.01 0.91 11.56
N ALA A 216 -6.88 1.61 11.67
CA ALA A 216 -6.66 2.88 10.99
C ALA A 216 -6.42 2.70 9.49
N GLU A 217 -5.95 1.52 9.07
CA GLU A 217 -5.57 1.20 7.68
C GLU A 217 -4.67 2.28 7.05
N SER A 218 -3.72 2.83 7.84
CA SER A 218 -2.87 3.94 7.39
C SER A 218 -2.04 3.58 6.14
N MET A 219 -1.66 2.31 5.99
CA MET A 219 -0.92 1.83 4.83
C MET A 219 -1.78 1.78 3.57
N ASP A 220 -3.11 1.64 3.70
CA ASP A 220 -4.01 1.45 2.56
C ASP A 220 -4.58 2.81 2.10
N PRO A 221 -4.09 3.39 0.99
CA PRO A 221 -4.64 4.63 0.45
C PRO A 221 -6.10 4.46 -0.01
N SER A 222 -6.54 3.23 -0.32
CA SER A 222 -7.91 2.95 -0.78
C SER A 222 -8.89 2.69 0.37
N LEU A 223 -8.44 2.34 1.58
CA LEU A 223 -9.26 1.80 2.68
C LEU A 223 -10.16 0.60 2.28
N LEU A 224 -9.90 -0.07 1.14
CA LEU A 224 -10.72 -1.15 0.60
C LEU A 224 -10.07 -2.53 0.71
N ARG A 225 -8.74 -2.63 0.90
CA ARG A 225 -7.99 -3.90 0.76
C ARG A 225 -8.41 -4.97 1.75
N ASP A 226 -8.39 -4.63 3.04
CA ASP A 226 -8.76 -5.57 4.11
C ASP A 226 -10.25 -5.95 3.98
N LYS A 227 -11.13 -4.98 3.67
CA LYS A 227 -12.58 -5.22 3.45
C LYS A 227 -12.83 -6.16 2.27
N LEU A 228 -12.28 -5.86 1.09
CA LEU A 228 -12.44 -6.68 -0.11
C LEU A 228 -11.89 -8.09 0.10
N SER A 229 -10.74 -8.20 0.76
CA SER A 229 -10.14 -9.50 1.08
C SER A 229 -11.02 -10.33 2.01
N TYR A 230 -11.54 -9.73 3.09
CA TYR A 230 -12.49 -10.41 3.96
C TYR A 230 -13.77 -10.78 3.23
N ASP A 231 -14.32 -9.92 2.39
CA ASP A 231 -15.54 -10.21 1.64
C ASP A 231 -15.35 -11.39 0.69
N ILE A 232 -14.25 -11.40 -0.08
CA ILE A 232 -13.87 -12.51 -0.95
C ILE A 232 -13.79 -13.81 -0.15
N CYS A 233 -13.16 -13.78 1.02
CA CYS A 233 -13.01 -14.97 1.85
C CYS A 233 -14.34 -15.45 2.43
N ASN A 234 -15.16 -14.53 2.95
CA ASN A 234 -16.48 -14.86 3.51
C ASN A 234 -17.43 -15.39 2.42
N ALA A 235 -17.43 -14.81 1.22
CA ALA A 235 -18.22 -15.28 0.07
C ALA A 235 -17.77 -16.66 -0.46
N LEU A 236 -16.56 -17.10 -0.10
CA LEU A 236 -16.04 -18.45 -0.39
C LEU A 236 -16.24 -19.45 0.75
N ASP A 237 -16.93 -19.05 1.83
CA ASP A 237 -17.10 -19.79 3.08
C ASP A 237 -15.76 -20.19 3.74
N LEU A 238 -14.71 -19.37 3.57
CA LEU A 238 -13.45 -19.59 4.26
C LEU A 238 -13.55 -19.12 5.72
N PRO A 239 -12.98 -19.86 6.69
CA PRO A 239 -13.09 -19.53 8.09
C PRO A 239 -12.19 -18.34 8.44
N THR A 240 -12.76 -17.14 8.37
CA THR A 240 -12.06 -15.89 8.63
C THR A 240 -12.91 -14.90 9.42
N LEU A 241 -12.35 -13.71 9.67
CA LEU A 241 -13.05 -12.61 10.30
C LEU A 241 -13.95 -11.91 9.27
N SER A 242 -14.86 -11.09 9.78
CA SER A 242 -15.63 -10.16 8.96
C SER A 242 -15.18 -8.75 9.29
N ALA A 243 -15.30 -7.86 8.31
CA ALA A 243 -14.97 -6.46 8.45
C ALA A 243 -16.05 -5.57 7.83
N ASN A 244 -16.19 -4.37 8.38
CA ASN A 244 -16.95 -3.26 7.84
C ASN A 244 -16.31 -1.96 8.35
N TYR A 245 -17.03 -0.84 8.38
CA TYR A 245 -16.46 0.44 8.81
C TYR A 245 -17.17 1.00 10.03
N ALA A 246 -16.53 1.94 10.71
CA ALA A 246 -17.10 2.63 11.87
C ALA A 246 -16.50 4.02 12.03
N LYS A 247 -17.31 4.94 12.58
CA LYS A 247 -16.84 6.20 13.14
C LYS A 247 -16.47 6.01 14.61
N LEU A 248 -15.36 6.60 15.04
CA LEU A 248 -14.95 6.58 16.44
C LEU A 248 -15.03 7.98 17.05
N TYR A 249 -15.56 8.06 18.27
CA TYR A 249 -15.50 9.22 19.13
C TYR A 249 -14.93 8.82 20.48
N ILE A 250 -14.03 9.63 21.04
CA ILE A 250 -13.52 9.46 22.41
C ILE A 250 -13.78 10.75 23.18
N ASN A 251 -14.52 10.66 24.28
CA ASN A 251 -14.94 11.83 25.08
C ASN A 251 -15.59 12.93 24.23
N GLY A 252 -16.41 12.55 23.25
CA GLY A 252 -17.10 13.46 22.34
C GLY A 252 -16.25 13.96 21.16
N LYS A 253 -14.92 13.81 21.19
CA LYS A 253 -14.04 14.19 20.07
C LYS A 253 -14.11 13.14 18.97
N TYR A 254 -14.34 13.58 17.73
CA TYR A 254 -14.26 12.69 16.56
C TYR A 254 -12.81 12.27 16.31
N MET A 255 -12.59 10.96 16.29
CA MET A 255 -11.28 10.35 16.09
C MET A 255 -11.09 9.83 14.65
N GLY A 256 -12.10 9.95 13.79
CA GLY A 256 -12.00 9.54 12.40
C GLY A 256 -12.79 8.28 12.06
N PHE A 257 -12.55 7.84 10.82
CA PHE A 257 -13.15 6.69 10.17
C PHE A 257 -12.19 5.50 10.20
N TYR A 258 -12.69 4.33 10.58
CA TYR A 258 -11.90 3.14 10.85
C TYR A 258 -12.51 1.92 10.17
N LEU A 259 -11.67 0.97 9.78
CA LEU A 259 -12.13 -0.38 9.48
C LEU A 259 -12.46 -1.08 10.81
N MET A 260 -13.70 -1.50 10.97
CA MET A 260 -14.18 -2.33 12.08
C MET A 260 -14.06 -3.81 11.70
N ARG A 261 -13.35 -4.60 12.51
CA ARG A 261 -13.25 -6.06 12.36
C ARG A 261 -13.41 -6.78 13.68
N ASP A 262 -13.79 -8.05 13.64
CA ASP A 262 -13.82 -8.91 14.83
C ASP A 262 -12.40 -9.43 15.18
N ALA A 263 -12.29 -10.40 16.09
CA ALA A 263 -11.02 -11.06 16.39
C ALA A 263 -11.18 -12.55 16.68
N PHE A 264 -10.21 -13.36 16.26
CA PHE A 264 -10.13 -14.76 16.66
C PHE A 264 -9.90 -14.86 18.17
N LYS A 265 -10.99 -15.16 18.88
CA LYS A 265 -11.06 -15.41 20.31
C LYS A 265 -12.19 -16.41 20.57
N ALA A 266 -12.27 -16.93 21.80
CA ALA A 266 -13.28 -17.92 22.18
C ALA A 266 -14.73 -17.53 21.82
N ASN A 267 -15.08 -16.23 21.84
CA ASN A 267 -16.41 -15.79 21.41
C ASN A 267 -16.63 -15.97 19.90
N TRP A 268 -15.66 -15.65 19.05
CA TRP A 268 -15.75 -15.92 17.61
C TRP A 268 -15.89 -17.42 17.35
N VAL A 269 -15.09 -18.26 18.03
CA VAL A 269 -15.17 -19.73 17.91
C VAL A 269 -16.55 -20.25 18.34
N LYS A 270 -17.10 -19.76 19.44
CA LYS A 270 -18.47 -20.09 19.86
C LYS A 270 -19.48 -19.79 18.76
N GLN A 271 -19.41 -18.61 18.15
CA GLN A 271 -20.40 -18.18 17.17
C GLN A 271 -20.26 -18.90 15.81
N ASN A 272 -19.04 -19.30 15.45
CA ASN A 272 -18.75 -19.89 14.14
C ASN A 272 -18.67 -21.43 14.16
N PHE A 273 -18.39 -22.04 15.31
CA PHE A 273 -18.23 -23.50 15.45
C PHE A 273 -19.07 -24.12 16.58
N GLY A 274 -19.81 -23.32 17.36
CA GLY A 274 -20.61 -23.82 18.50
C GLY A 274 -19.79 -24.28 19.70
N ASP A 275 -18.49 -23.95 19.76
CA ASP A 275 -17.59 -24.31 20.85
C ASP A 275 -17.57 -23.18 21.93
N GLU A 276 -18.41 -23.36 22.94
CA GLU A 276 -18.80 -22.39 23.98
C GLU A 276 -17.65 -21.80 24.81
N SER A 277 -16.56 -22.54 25.01
CA SER A 277 -15.48 -22.14 25.90
C SER A 277 -14.11 -22.57 25.38
N SER A 278 -13.90 -22.39 24.08
CA SER A 278 -12.69 -22.86 23.41
C SER A 278 -11.41 -22.31 24.03
N LYS A 279 -10.48 -23.22 24.33
CA LYS A 279 -9.07 -22.94 24.67
C LYS A 279 -8.11 -23.43 23.58
N ASN A 280 -8.67 -23.67 22.38
CA ASN A 280 -8.03 -24.41 21.30
C ASN A 280 -7.62 -23.51 20.14
N LEU A 281 -7.43 -22.22 20.41
CA LEU A 281 -6.93 -21.25 19.45
C LEU A 281 -5.44 -21.04 19.67
N TYR A 282 -4.71 -21.01 18.56
CA TYR A 282 -3.25 -20.91 18.55
C TYR A 282 -2.84 -19.73 17.68
N THR A 283 -2.14 -18.76 18.27
CA THR A 283 -1.59 -17.62 17.52
C THR A 283 -0.25 -18.01 16.93
N CYS A 284 -0.05 -17.78 15.64
CA CYS A 284 1.22 -18.08 14.98
C CYS A 284 2.07 -16.83 14.74
N ASP A 285 3.39 -16.99 14.92
CA ASP A 285 4.42 -15.98 14.67
C ASP A 285 5.77 -16.71 14.56
N LYS A 286 6.65 -16.25 13.67
CA LYS A 286 7.99 -16.82 13.50
C LYS A 286 8.77 -16.87 14.82
N LYS A 287 8.50 -15.97 15.78
CA LYS A 287 9.20 -15.95 17.08
C LYS A 287 8.89 -17.15 17.98
N TYR A 288 7.83 -17.92 17.71
CA TYR A 288 7.39 -19.02 18.58
C TYR A 288 8.05 -20.37 18.29
N GLY A 289 8.85 -20.48 17.23
CA GLY A 289 9.50 -21.74 16.90
C GLY A 289 10.27 -21.67 15.59
N ASN A 290 10.86 -22.81 15.21
CA ASN A 290 11.61 -22.98 13.97
C ASN A 290 11.01 -24.05 13.03
N SER A 291 9.75 -24.45 13.26
CA SER A 291 9.03 -25.37 12.40
C SER A 291 8.85 -24.79 10.99
N THR A 292 8.96 -25.66 9.99
CA THR A 292 8.74 -25.37 8.57
C THR A 292 7.26 -25.18 8.23
N PHE A 293 6.36 -25.66 9.10
CA PHE A 293 4.93 -25.70 8.86
C PHE A 293 4.21 -24.52 9.52
N PHE A 294 4.26 -24.49 10.85
CA PHE A 294 3.54 -23.54 11.69
C PHE A 294 4.33 -23.33 12.97
N ASN A 295 4.45 -22.07 13.41
CA ASN A 295 5.11 -21.70 14.66
C ASN A 295 4.10 -20.97 15.54
N CYS A 296 3.44 -21.69 16.43
CA CYS A 296 2.29 -21.17 17.16
C CYS A 296 2.37 -21.47 18.65
N VAL A 297 1.67 -20.65 19.44
CA VAL A 297 1.45 -20.84 20.87
C VAL A 297 -0.04 -20.77 21.15
N ASN A 298 -0.49 -21.46 22.20
CA ASN A 298 -1.86 -21.35 22.66
C ASN A 298 -2.17 -19.88 23.05
N ASP A 299 -3.31 -19.37 22.59
CA ASP A 299 -3.79 -18.02 22.86
C ASP A 299 -4.36 -17.89 24.29
N ASP A 300 -4.67 -19.00 24.96
CA ASP A 300 -4.93 -19.09 26.39
C ASP A 300 -3.60 -19.06 27.17
N GLU A 301 -3.40 -18.00 27.96
CA GLU A 301 -2.15 -17.76 28.70
C GLU A 301 -1.83 -18.87 29.70
N ASP A 302 -2.84 -19.50 30.31
CA ASP A 302 -2.63 -20.56 31.32
C ASP A 302 -2.04 -21.83 30.69
N ASN A 303 -2.29 -22.04 29.39
CA ASN A 303 -1.89 -23.25 28.67
C ASN A 303 -0.61 -23.08 27.84
N ARG A 304 -0.11 -21.86 27.67
CA ARG A 304 0.95 -21.53 26.70
C ARG A 304 2.22 -22.37 26.87
N GLU A 305 2.63 -22.66 28.10
CA GLU A 305 3.87 -23.40 28.41
C GLU A 305 3.68 -24.92 28.49
N THR A 306 2.44 -25.38 28.70
CA THR A 306 2.11 -26.79 28.96
C THR A 306 1.47 -27.50 27.78
N ASP A 307 1.24 -26.81 26.66
CA ASP A 307 0.52 -27.35 25.51
C ASP A 307 1.29 -28.48 24.80
N THR A 308 0.82 -29.71 24.97
CA THR A 308 1.34 -30.91 24.30
C THR A 308 0.65 -31.20 22.97
N GLU A 309 -0.53 -30.65 22.73
CA GLU A 309 -1.33 -30.89 21.52
C GLU A 309 -0.65 -30.29 20.30
N PHE A 310 -0.18 -29.04 20.40
CA PHE A 310 0.53 -28.40 19.29
C PHE A 310 1.86 -29.11 18.98
N LYS A 311 2.60 -29.54 20.00
CA LYS A 311 3.83 -30.34 19.81
C LYS A 311 3.54 -31.65 19.08
N THR A 312 2.45 -32.33 19.46
CA THR A 312 2.00 -33.57 18.82
C THR A 312 1.59 -33.32 17.37
N PHE A 313 0.89 -32.21 17.10
CA PHE A 313 0.51 -31.81 15.74
C PHE A 313 1.74 -31.62 14.83
N ILE A 314 2.75 -30.86 15.26
CA ILE A 314 3.98 -30.67 14.48
C ILE A 314 4.69 -32.01 14.25
N GLN A 315 4.80 -32.86 15.27
CA GLN A 315 5.40 -34.20 15.10
C GLN A 315 4.63 -35.10 14.11
N ARG A 316 3.31 -34.95 14.02
CA ARG A 316 2.51 -35.65 13.01
C ARG A 316 2.78 -35.11 11.61
N LEU A 317 2.85 -33.78 11.43
CA LEU A 317 3.24 -33.16 10.15
C LEU A 317 4.65 -33.55 9.69
N GLU A 318 5.58 -33.80 10.60
CA GLU A 318 6.94 -34.26 10.28
C GLU A 318 6.97 -35.73 9.83
N LYS A 319 6.02 -36.55 10.26
CA LYS A 319 6.00 -38.00 10.03
C LYS A 319 5.06 -38.45 8.92
N VAL A 320 4.04 -37.65 8.61
CA VAL A 320 3.01 -37.95 7.61
C VAL A 320 3.63 -38.13 6.23
N LYS A 321 3.14 -39.12 5.47
CA LYS A 321 3.70 -39.45 4.15
C LYS A 321 2.69 -39.34 3.02
N THR A 322 1.40 -39.45 3.33
CA THR A 322 0.33 -39.44 2.33
C THR A 322 -0.69 -38.35 2.63
N ARG A 323 -1.45 -37.97 1.60
CA ARG A 323 -2.55 -37.02 1.73
C ARG A 323 -3.67 -37.57 2.64
N ASP A 324 -4.01 -38.84 2.52
CA ASP A 324 -5.06 -39.47 3.33
C ASP A 324 -4.72 -39.42 4.83
N GLU A 325 -3.47 -39.74 5.20
CA GLU A 325 -3.00 -39.65 6.59
C GLU A 325 -3.05 -38.20 7.12
N LEU A 326 -2.75 -37.22 6.26
CA LEU A 326 -2.81 -35.79 6.62
C LEU A 326 -4.25 -35.35 6.87
N GLU A 327 -5.20 -35.81 6.05
CA GLU A 327 -6.62 -35.46 6.10
C GLU A 327 -7.34 -35.96 7.34
N GLU A 328 -6.78 -36.96 8.04
CA GLU A 328 -7.27 -37.44 9.33
C GLU A 328 -7.22 -36.37 10.42
N PHE A 329 -6.26 -35.44 10.36
CA PHE A 329 -6.02 -34.48 11.44
C PHE A 329 -5.83 -33.03 11.02
N PHE A 330 -5.75 -32.75 9.72
CA PHE A 330 -5.59 -31.40 9.19
C PHE A 330 -6.61 -31.14 8.10
N ASP A 331 -7.22 -29.95 8.10
CA ASP A 331 -8.15 -29.53 7.06
C ASP A 331 -7.41 -29.10 5.79
N THR A 332 -7.05 -30.09 4.97
CA THR A 332 -6.34 -29.89 3.70
C THR A 332 -7.16 -29.07 2.71
N LYS A 333 -8.48 -29.24 2.67
CA LYS A 333 -9.37 -28.53 1.74
C LYS A 333 -9.33 -27.04 2.00
N THR A 334 -9.52 -26.62 3.26
CA THR A 334 -9.42 -25.21 3.65
C THR A 334 -8.01 -24.68 3.39
N PHE A 335 -6.97 -25.46 3.70
CA PHE A 335 -5.59 -25.06 3.46
C PHE A 335 -5.25 -24.81 1.98
N ILE A 336 -5.66 -25.69 1.06
CA ILE A 336 -5.42 -25.54 -0.38
C ILE A 336 -6.18 -24.31 -0.91
N LYS A 337 -7.44 -24.14 -0.50
CA LYS A 337 -8.26 -22.98 -0.89
C LYS A 337 -7.65 -21.67 -0.40
N TRP A 338 -7.07 -21.64 0.80
CA TRP A 338 -6.29 -20.50 1.28
C TRP A 338 -5.11 -20.16 0.37
N GLN A 339 -4.38 -21.15 -0.15
CA GLN A 339 -3.27 -20.88 -1.06
C GLN A 339 -3.77 -20.25 -2.38
N VAL A 340 -4.89 -20.72 -2.92
CA VAL A 340 -5.49 -20.13 -4.12
C VAL A 340 -5.92 -18.68 -3.90
N VAL A 341 -6.56 -18.38 -2.77
CA VAL A 341 -6.97 -17.00 -2.44
C VAL A 341 -5.74 -16.11 -2.22
N LYS A 342 -4.75 -16.56 -1.44
CA LYS A 342 -3.49 -15.83 -1.23
C LYS A 342 -2.82 -15.47 -2.55
N TYR A 343 -2.80 -16.38 -3.51
CA TYR A 343 -2.25 -16.14 -4.84
C TYR A 343 -3.02 -15.06 -5.62
N LEU A 344 -4.37 -15.10 -5.61
CA LEU A 344 -5.20 -14.15 -6.36
C LEU A 344 -5.15 -12.73 -5.77
N ILE A 345 -5.23 -12.60 -4.46
CA ILE A 345 -5.18 -11.28 -3.80
C ILE A 345 -3.75 -10.85 -3.44
N ALA A 346 -2.72 -11.64 -3.78
CA ALA A 346 -1.34 -11.45 -3.32
C ALA A 346 -1.21 -11.14 -1.82
N ALA A 347 -1.81 -12.00 -0.99
CA ALA A 347 -1.64 -11.97 0.46
C ALA A 347 -0.26 -12.52 0.84
N TRP A 348 0.78 -11.73 0.58
CA TRP A 348 2.18 -12.15 0.67
C TRP A 348 2.69 -12.21 2.12
N ASP A 349 2.00 -11.52 3.02
CA ASP A 349 2.34 -11.48 4.45
C ASP A 349 1.78 -12.68 5.23
N HIS A 350 1.04 -13.58 4.57
CA HIS A 350 0.40 -14.78 5.16
C HIS A 350 1.22 -16.05 4.95
N VAL A 351 2.54 -15.97 5.16
CA VAL A 351 3.43 -17.13 5.10
C VAL A 351 3.16 -18.05 6.29
N ASN A 352 2.85 -19.33 6.04
CA ASN A 352 2.29 -20.25 7.06
C ASN A 352 3.12 -20.36 8.36
N TYR A 353 4.45 -20.36 8.25
CA TYR A 353 5.35 -20.50 9.39
C TYR A 353 5.68 -19.15 10.08
N ARG A 354 5.02 -18.05 9.68
CA ARG A 354 5.19 -16.69 10.21
C ARG A 354 3.93 -16.19 10.92
N HIS A 355 3.52 -14.94 10.70
CA HIS A 355 2.38 -14.28 11.35
C HIS A 355 1.15 -14.24 10.43
N ASN A 356 0.08 -13.58 10.89
CA ASN A 356 -1.22 -13.44 10.21
C ASN A 356 -1.98 -14.77 10.02
N VAL A 357 -1.56 -15.81 10.77
CA VAL A 357 -2.15 -17.14 10.81
C VAL A 357 -2.56 -17.46 12.25
N PHE A 358 -3.73 -18.07 12.39
CA PHE A 358 -4.15 -18.82 13.57
C PHE A 358 -4.36 -20.28 13.19
N LEU A 359 -4.22 -21.17 14.16
CA LEU A 359 -4.75 -22.52 14.07
C LEU A 359 -5.87 -22.72 15.09
N TYR A 360 -6.91 -23.43 14.70
CA TYR A 360 -7.97 -23.88 15.58
C TYR A 360 -7.99 -25.41 15.63
N LEU A 361 -7.87 -25.98 16.83
CA LEU A 361 -8.08 -27.40 17.06
C LEU A 361 -9.58 -27.67 17.29
N TYR A 362 -10.24 -28.09 16.22
CA TYR A 362 -11.65 -28.45 16.23
C TYR A 362 -11.84 -29.88 16.73
N HIS A 363 -12.72 -30.05 17.73
CA HIS A 363 -13.13 -31.35 18.24
C HIS A 363 -14.50 -31.70 17.69
N ASP A 364 -14.55 -32.61 16.73
CA ASP A 364 -15.82 -33.11 16.19
C ASP A 364 -16.46 -34.07 17.20
N LYS A 365 -17.47 -33.57 17.92
CA LYS A 365 -18.21 -34.35 18.92
C LYS A 365 -19.03 -35.49 18.33
N THR A 366 -19.25 -35.51 17.01
CA THR A 366 -20.10 -36.52 16.35
C THR A 366 -19.35 -37.81 16.06
N ASN A 367 -18.07 -37.72 15.69
CA ASN A 367 -17.22 -38.86 15.35
C ASN A 367 -15.98 -39.00 16.25
N GLY A 368 -15.74 -38.05 17.16
CA GLY A 368 -14.61 -38.05 18.10
C GLY A 368 -13.27 -37.62 17.48
N ASN A 369 -13.26 -37.18 16.21
CA ASN A 369 -12.03 -36.80 15.52
C ASN A 369 -11.63 -35.35 15.82
N ASN A 370 -10.32 -35.13 15.90
CA ASN A 370 -9.74 -33.80 16.07
C ASN A 370 -9.14 -33.33 14.75
N LYS A 371 -9.50 -32.12 14.30
CA LYS A 371 -8.93 -31.52 13.10
C LYS A 371 -8.36 -30.14 13.37
N TRP A 372 -7.17 -29.90 12.84
CA TRP A 372 -6.52 -28.60 12.84
C TRP A 372 -6.97 -27.80 11.61
N ILE A 373 -7.55 -26.62 11.85
CA ILE A 373 -8.09 -25.73 10.82
C ILE A 373 -7.24 -24.45 10.77
N PRO A 374 -6.63 -24.12 9.62
CA PRO A 374 -5.92 -22.85 9.45
C PRO A 374 -6.88 -21.68 9.24
N LEU A 375 -6.64 -20.61 9.97
CA LEU A 375 -7.45 -19.38 9.98
C LEU A 375 -6.54 -18.18 9.61
N LEU A 376 -6.93 -17.38 8.63
CA LEU A 376 -6.16 -16.20 8.19
C LEU A 376 -6.85 -14.89 8.58
N TYR A 377 -6.06 -13.84 8.87
CA TYR A 377 -6.52 -12.48 9.21
C TYR A 377 -5.46 -11.43 8.83
N ASP A 378 -5.75 -10.13 8.98
CA ASP A 378 -4.84 -9.03 8.60
C ASP A 378 -4.50 -9.06 7.09
N PHE A 379 -5.48 -8.71 6.26
CA PHE A 379 -5.35 -8.65 4.80
C PHE A 379 -5.15 -7.21 4.30
N ASP A 380 -4.51 -6.36 5.10
CA ASP A 380 -4.09 -5.02 4.70
C ASP A 380 -3.15 -5.12 3.48
N ASN A 381 -2.09 -5.92 3.58
CA ASN A 381 -1.09 -6.10 2.51
C ASN A 381 -1.56 -7.06 1.40
N THR A 382 -2.56 -6.63 0.64
CA THR A 382 -3.16 -7.36 -0.49
C THR A 382 -3.32 -6.48 -1.73
N PHE A 383 -3.76 -7.06 -2.85
CA PHE A 383 -3.96 -6.40 -4.14
C PHE A 383 -2.69 -5.66 -4.64
N GLY A 384 -1.52 -6.26 -4.44
CA GLY A 384 -0.24 -5.69 -4.88
C GLY A 384 0.25 -4.52 -4.03
N GLU A 385 -0.14 -4.46 -2.77
CA GLU A 385 0.34 -3.45 -1.83
C GLU A 385 1.70 -3.80 -1.18
N TYR A 386 2.53 -2.77 -0.98
CA TYR A 386 3.77 -2.77 -0.19
C TYR A 386 4.87 -3.77 -0.60
N PHE A 387 4.88 -4.21 -1.86
CA PHE A 387 5.95 -5.05 -2.42
C PHE A 387 5.91 -5.05 -3.95
N THR A 388 7.04 -5.24 -4.63
CA THR A 388 7.11 -5.28 -6.11
C THR A 388 6.56 -6.58 -6.72
N TYR A 389 5.38 -7.03 -6.28
CA TYR A 389 4.78 -8.24 -6.80
C TYR A 389 4.25 -8.04 -8.20
N ASP A 390 4.76 -8.86 -9.13
CA ASP A 390 4.29 -8.86 -10.49
C ASP A 390 2.96 -9.66 -10.58
N PRO A 391 1.86 -9.04 -11.06
CA PRO A 391 0.60 -9.76 -11.33
C PRO A 391 0.77 -10.91 -12.34
N SER A 392 1.89 -10.98 -13.06
CA SER A 392 2.26 -12.03 -14.00
C SER A 392 2.86 -13.30 -13.38
N TYR A 393 3.14 -13.30 -12.07
CA TYR A 393 3.62 -14.50 -11.40
C TYR A 393 2.60 -15.63 -11.51
N SER A 394 3.04 -16.83 -11.92
CA SER A 394 2.23 -18.05 -11.80
C SER A 394 2.06 -18.42 -10.33
N PHE A 395 1.10 -19.32 -10.03
CA PHE A 395 0.93 -19.88 -8.68
C PHE A 395 2.26 -20.39 -8.11
N TYR A 396 2.99 -21.19 -8.90
CA TYR A 396 4.30 -21.70 -8.52
C TYR A 396 5.30 -20.56 -8.21
N ASN A 397 5.40 -19.56 -9.09
CA ASN A 397 6.37 -18.48 -8.89
C ASN A 397 6.02 -17.63 -7.65
N TYR A 398 4.74 -17.38 -7.40
CA TYR A 398 4.27 -16.65 -6.23
C TYR A 398 4.73 -17.32 -4.92
N PHE A 399 4.46 -18.61 -4.75
CA PHE A 399 4.84 -19.34 -3.53
C PHE A 399 6.34 -19.63 -3.44
N SER A 400 7.02 -19.83 -4.58
CA SER A 400 8.47 -19.96 -4.62
C SER A 400 9.17 -18.66 -4.21
N TYR A 401 8.65 -17.51 -4.64
CA TYR A 401 9.20 -16.21 -4.30
C TYR A 401 9.00 -15.87 -2.82
N ASN A 402 7.82 -16.20 -2.27
CA ASN A 402 7.53 -16.08 -0.84
C ASN A 402 8.27 -17.10 0.06
N GLN A 403 9.09 -17.98 -0.52
CA GLN A 403 9.82 -19.04 0.19
C GLN A 403 8.90 -20.03 0.94
N GLU A 404 7.70 -20.29 0.44
CA GLU A 404 6.76 -21.22 1.09
C GLU A 404 6.98 -22.67 0.66
N PHE A 405 7.43 -22.91 -0.57
CA PHE A 405 7.83 -24.25 -1.01
C PHE A 405 9.14 -24.68 -0.35
N ASN A 406 10.13 -23.78 -0.37
CA ASN A 406 11.44 -24.04 0.17
C ASN A 406 11.98 -22.77 0.82
N PHE A 407 12.63 -22.92 1.97
CA PHE A 407 13.27 -21.79 2.66
C PHE A 407 14.66 -22.19 3.16
N LYS A 408 15.45 -21.19 3.55
CA LYS A 408 16.81 -21.41 4.05
C LYS A 408 16.92 -21.06 5.53
N ILE A 409 17.45 -21.97 6.35
CA ILE A 409 17.93 -21.68 7.71
C ILE A 409 19.44 -21.84 7.69
N ASN A 410 20.19 -20.79 8.05
CA ASN A 410 21.65 -20.80 8.10
C ASN A 410 22.29 -21.33 6.79
N GLY A 411 21.70 -21.01 5.64
CA GLY A 411 22.15 -21.47 4.32
C GLY A 411 21.69 -22.87 3.90
N VAL A 412 21.12 -23.67 4.82
CA VAL A 412 20.56 -25.00 4.53
C VAL A 412 19.15 -24.86 3.99
N LYS A 413 18.86 -25.47 2.84
CA LYS A 413 17.54 -25.47 2.20
C LYS A 413 16.66 -26.56 2.83
N TYR A 414 15.47 -26.18 3.26
CA TYR A 414 14.42 -27.08 3.73
C TYR A 414 13.24 -27.00 2.76
N ASN A 415 12.65 -28.15 2.46
CA ASN A 415 11.42 -28.24 1.67
C ASN A 415 10.23 -28.36 2.62
N ASN A 416 9.11 -27.76 2.23
CA ASN A 416 7.87 -27.85 2.99
C ASN A 416 7.09 -29.10 2.55
N THR A 417 7.18 -30.18 3.32
CA THR A 417 6.53 -31.46 2.97
C THR A 417 5.02 -31.34 2.86
N LEU A 418 4.38 -30.35 3.49
CA LEU A 418 2.95 -30.09 3.34
C LEU A 418 2.60 -29.70 1.90
N PHE A 419 3.42 -28.85 1.26
CA PHE A 419 3.24 -28.48 -0.14
C PHE A 419 3.59 -29.62 -1.09
N ASP A 420 4.52 -30.50 -0.69
CA ASP A 420 4.90 -31.68 -1.49
C ASP A 420 3.77 -32.74 -1.46
N ILE A 421 3.23 -33.08 -0.28
CA ILE A 421 2.15 -34.07 -0.10
C ILE A 421 0.86 -33.63 -0.80
N LEU A 422 0.56 -32.33 -0.77
CA LEU A 422 -0.60 -31.75 -1.44
C LEU A 422 -0.31 -31.38 -2.91
N GLU A 423 0.90 -31.68 -3.39
CA GLU A 423 1.35 -31.43 -4.76
C GLU A 423 1.21 -29.96 -5.23
N LEU A 424 1.21 -29.01 -4.31
CA LEU A 424 1.05 -27.57 -4.58
C LEU A 424 2.29 -26.95 -5.25
N ASN A 425 3.43 -27.63 -5.15
CA ASN A 425 4.67 -27.28 -5.82
C ASN A 425 4.70 -27.75 -7.30
N LYS A 426 3.71 -28.51 -7.78
CA LYS A 426 3.65 -28.96 -9.18
C LYS A 426 3.01 -27.87 -10.05
N LYS A 427 3.73 -27.42 -11.08
CA LYS A 427 3.27 -26.37 -12.00
C LYS A 427 1.95 -26.70 -12.72
N ASP A 428 1.69 -28.00 -12.94
CA ASP A 428 0.52 -28.49 -13.66
C ASP A 428 -0.52 -29.18 -12.77
N ASN A 429 -0.57 -28.84 -11.48
CA ASN A 429 -1.59 -29.38 -10.57
C ASN A 429 -3.01 -28.97 -11.02
N GLN A 430 -3.81 -29.97 -11.43
CA GLN A 430 -5.16 -29.74 -11.96
C GLN A 430 -6.16 -29.28 -10.89
N GLU A 431 -6.07 -29.81 -9.66
CA GLU A 431 -6.92 -29.38 -8.55
C GLU A 431 -6.73 -27.89 -8.25
N VAL A 432 -5.47 -27.41 -8.26
CA VAL A 432 -5.16 -25.98 -8.08
C VAL A 432 -5.74 -25.15 -9.23
N LYS A 433 -5.61 -25.60 -10.49
CA LYS A 433 -6.17 -24.89 -11.65
C LYS A 433 -7.70 -24.82 -11.60
N ASP A 434 -8.35 -25.90 -11.18
CA ASP A 434 -9.80 -25.98 -11.03
C ASP A 434 -10.29 -25.08 -9.89
N LEU A 435 -9.59 -25.04 -8.76
CA LEU A 435 -9.90 -24.14 -7.65
C LEU A 435 -9.64 -22.67 -8.01
N ILE A 436 -8.56 -22.35 -8.74
CA ILE A 436 -8.33 -20.99 -9.27
C ILE A 436 -9.52 -20.60 -10.15
N ARG A 437 -9.95 -21.48 -11.06
CA ARG A 437 -11.12 -21.24 -11.91
C ARG A 437 -12.39 -21.02 -11.08
N GLU A 438 -12.64 -21.86 -10.08
CA GLU A 438 -13.82 -21.73 -9.20
C GLU A 438 -13.84 -20.37 -8.50
N VAL A 439 -12.74 -19.98 -7.86
CA VAL A 439 -12.63 -18.71 -7.13
C VAL A 439 -12.75 -17.52 -8.09
N MET A 440 -12.15 -17.60 -9.28
CA MET A 440 -12.29 -16.57 -10.31
C MET A 440 -13.72 -16.42 -10.80
N ILE A 441 -14.48 -17.50 -10.96
CA ILE A 441 -15.89 -17.42 -11.38
C ILE A 441 -16.74 -16.80 -10.28
N LYS A 442 -16.56 -17.25 -9.03
CA LYS A 442 -17.43 -16.88 -7.91
C LYS A 442 -17.20 -15.44 -7.43
N VAL A 443 -15.95 -15.04 -7.24
CA VAL A 443 -15.63 -13.81 -6.49
C VAL A 443 -14.52 -12.95 -7.10
N PHE A 444 -13.61 -13.52 -7.89
CA PHE A 444 -12.46 -12.79 -8.47
C PHE A 444 -12.62 -12.47 -9.98
N ASN A 445 -13.86 -12.45 -10.48
CA ASN A 445 -14.18 -12.01 -11.84
C ASN A 445 -14.29 -10.48 -11.86
N PRO A 446 -13.60 -9.74 -12.75
CA PRO A 446 -13.64 -8.28 -12.77
C PRO A 446 -15.07 -7.71 -12.86
N LYS A 447 -15.99 -8.35 -13.60
CA LYS A 447 -17.39 -7.91 -13.67
C LYS A 447 -18.07 -7.83 -12.29
N LEU A 448 -17.83 -8.83 -11.45
CA LEU A 448 -18.42 -8.93 -10.11
C LEU A 448 -17.63 -8.07 -9.12
N LEU A 449 -16.31 -8.27 -9.07
CA LEU A 449 -15.46 -7.64 -8.07
C LEU A 449 -15.33 -6.13 -8.26
N PHE A 450 -15.42 -5.63 -9.50
CA PHE A 450 -15.47 -4.18 -9.74
C PHE A 450 -16.77 -3.57 -9.27
N SER A 451 -17.89 -4.22 -9.57
CA SER A 451 -19.18 -3.75 -9.08
C SER A 451 -19.19 -3.70 -7.55
N HIS A 452 -18.59 -4.70 -6.88
CA HIS A 452 -18.48 -4.72 -5.43
C HIS A 452 -17.55 -3.61 -4.90
N ALA A 453 -16.36 -3.48 -5.47
CA ALA A 453 -15.41 -2.42 -5.12
C ALA A 453 -16.00 -1.02 -5.33
N ASP A 454 -16.76 -0.80 -6.40
CA ASP A 454 -17.42 0.48 -6.70
C ASP A 454 -18.53 0.79 -5.72
N LYS A 455 -19.36 -0.21 -5.36
CA LYS A 455 -20.39 -0.05 -4.31
C LYS A 455 -19.75 0.32 -2.98
N LEU A 456 -18.70 -0.39 -2.56
CA LEU A 456 -17.97 -0.08 -1.32
C LEU A 456 -17.31 1.30 -1.37
N ARG A 457 -16.62 1.63 -2.46
CA ARG A 457 -15.98 2.94 -2.66
C ARG A 457 -17.00 4.07 -2.52
N ASN A 458 -18.13 3.98 -3.25
CA ASN A 458 -19.19 4.99 -3.20
C ASN A 458 -19.83 5.09 -1.81
N PHE A 459 -19.97 3.96 -1.12
CA PHE A 459 -20.47 3.93 0.25
C PHE A 459 -19.54 4.64 1.24
N ILE A 460 -18.23 4.39 1.16
CA ILE A 460 -17.27 4.98 2.11
C ILE A 460 -16.79 6.38 1.71
N ASP A 461 -16.98 6.79 0.46
CA ASP A 461 -16.55 8.07 -0.10
C ASP A 461 -16.76 9.30 0.81
N PRO A 462 -18.00 9.59 1.31
CA PRO A 462 -18.21 10.76 2.14
C PRO A 462 -17.46 10.68 3.48
N TYR A 463 -17.21 9.49 4.01
CA TYR A 463 -16.52 9.29 5.27
C TYR A 463 -15.01 9.39 5.11
N VAL A 464 -14.45 8.80 4.03
CA VAL A 464 -13.03 8.92 3.70
C VAL A 464 -12.68 10.37 3.40
N LYS A 465 -13.56 11.11 2.70
CA LYS A 465 -13.36 12.54 2.47
C LYS A 465 -13.20 13.31 3.77
N VAL A 466 -14.09 13.12 4.75
CA VAL A 466 -13.99 13.78 6.06
C VAL A 466 -12.74 13.34 6.82
N ASP A 467 -12.41 12.05 6.78
CA ASP A 467 -11.26 11.49 7.47
C ASP A 467 -9.90 11.98 6.93
N ARG A 468 -9.86 12.31 5.63
CA ARG A 468 -8.67 12.72 4.89
C ARG A 468 -8.63 14.23 4.62
N THR A 469 -9.51 15.00 5.26
CA THR A 469 -9.55 16.47 5.16
C THR A 469 -9.05 17.11 6.45
N TYR A 470 -8.13 18.06 6.32
CA TYR A 470 -7.62 18.83 7.44
C TYR A 470 -8.68 19.82 7.96
N ASP A 471 -8.76 19.97 9.28
CA ASP A 471 -9.55 21.03 9.90
C ASP A 471 -8.87 22.41 9.77
N GLU A 472 -9.55 23.47 10.22
CA GLU A 472 -9.03 24.86 10.20
C GLU A 472 -7.73 25.02 11.00
N SER A 473 -7.45 24.10 11.93
CA SER A 473 -6.23 24.06 12.73
C SER A 473 -5.17 23.13 12.15
N ASN A 474 -5.34 22.69 10.90
CA ASN A 474 -4.45 21.79 10.18
C ASN A 474 -4.25 20.41 10.86
N HIS A 475 -5.32 19.85 11.43
CA HIS A 475 -5.32 18.48 11.96
C HIS A 475 -6.20 17.54 11.15
N LEU A 476 -5.76 16.28 11.04
CA LEU A 476 -6.59 15.18 10.56
C LEU A 476 -7.26 14.46 11.73
N PRO A 477 -8.51 13.97 11.57
CA PRO A 477 -9.20 13.19 12.60
C PRO A 477 -8.39 12.01 13.14
N GLY A 478 -8.13 12.01 14.45
CA GLY A 478 -7.43 10.93 15.15
C GLY A 478 -5.95 10.73 14.81
N VAL A 479 -5.35 11.61 14.00
CA VAL A 479 -3.92 11.56 13.68
C VAL A 479 -3.15 12.33 14.75
N PHE A 480 -2.33 11.62 15.53
CA PHE A 480 -1.48 12.23 16.54
C PHE A 480 -0.22 12.81 15.89
N LYS A 481 0.19 14.01 16.30
CA LYS A 481 1.44 14.61 15.84
C LYS A 481 2.60 13.77 16.37
N ARG A 482 3.30 13.07 15.47
CA ARG A 482 4.47 12.25 15.80
C ARG A 482 5.75 13.01 15.51
N LYS A 483 6.83 12.66 16.23
CA LYS A 483 8.19 13.13 15.93
C LYS A 483 8.63 12.74 14.51
N ILE A 484 8.28 11.52 14.08
CA ILE A 484 8.51 11.05 12.72
C ILE A 484 7.16 11.01 12.02
N GLN A 485 7.02 11.75 10.92
CA GLN A 485 5.81 11.73 10.10
C GLN A 485 5.98 10.69 8.99
N TYR A 486 4.98 9.83 8.83
CA TYR A 486 4.95 8.81 7.80
C TYR A 486 4.01 9.25 6.66
N ARG A 487 4.33 8.95 5.40
CA ARG A 487 3.46 9.29 4.25
C ARG A 487 2.06 8.71 4.42
N GLU A 488 2.03 7.51 4.98
CA GLU A 488 0.86 6.68 5.21
C GLU A 488 -0.19 7.36 6.09
N ASP A 489 0.24 8.21 7.03
CA ASP A 489 -0.68 9.04 7.82
C ASP A 489 -1.38 10.13 6.99
N HIS A 490 -0.88 10.42 5.79
CA HIS A 490 -1.22 11.60 5.01
C HIS A 490 -1.62 11.30 3.56
N PHE A 491 -1.94 10.04 3.22
CA PHE A 491 -2.66 9.77 1.97
C PHE A 491 -3.87 10.71 1.88
N SER A 492 -4.04 11.32 0.72
CA SER A 492 -5.07 12.31 0.47
C SER A 492 -6.38 11.64 0.04
N TYR A 493 -7.46 12.42 0.01
CA TYR A 493 -8.71 11.97 -0.60
C TYR A 493 -8.53 11.66 -2.11
N ASP A 494 -7.65 12.39 -2.82
CA ASP A 494 -7.34 12.10 -4.22
C ASP A 494 -6.56 10.78 -4.38
N ASP A 495 -5.65 10.46 -3.45
CA ASP A 495 -4.98 9.15 -3.41
C ASP A 495 -6.01 8.02 -3.27
N PHE A 496 -7.04 8.20 -2.43
CA PHE A 496 -8.16 7.25 -2.30
C PHE A 496 -8.94 7.09 -3.61
N LEU A 497 -9.34 8.20 -4.24
CA LEU A 497 -10.08 8.16 -5.51
C LEU A 497 -9.26 7.50 -6.63
N ALA A 498 -7.95 7.75 -6.67
CA ALA A 498 -7.06 7.25 -7.71
C ALA A 498 -6.68 5.78 -7.50
N ASN A 499 -6.36 5.39 -6.27
CA ASN A 499 -5.87 4.04 -5.94
C ASN A 499 -6.98 2.99 -5.80
N SER A 500 -8.20 3.40 -5.44
CA SER A 500 -9.39 2.51 -5.56
C SER A 500 -9.68 2.12 -7.01
N GLU A 501 -9.15 2.87 -7.98
CA GLU A 501 -9.29 2.64 -9.41
C GLU A 501 -8.00 1.98 -9.99
N TYR A 502 -7.38 2.61 -10.99
CA TYR A 502 -6.29 2.05 -11.78
C TYR A 502 -4.93 2.65 -11.48
N THR A 503 -4.85 3.65 -10.59
CA THR A 503 -3.64 4.45 -10.43
C THR A 503 -2.73 3.87 -9.35
N PRO A 504 -1.54 3.37 -9.72
CA PRO A 504 -0.56 2.94 -8.74
C PRO A 504 0.10 4.14 -8.05
N ILE A 505 0.46 3.96 -6.78
CA ILE A 505 1.23 4.92 -5.99
C ILE A 505 2.63 4.35 -5.76
N TYR A 506 3.66 5.11 -6.11
CA TYR A 506 5.05 4.76 -5.92
C TYR A 506 5.62 5.53 -4.74
N LEU A 507 6.17 4.79 -3.79
CA LEU A 507 6.86 5.34 -2.64
C LEU A 507 8.35 5.09 -2.81
N ASN A 508 9.08 6.12 -3.27
CA ASN A 508 10.53 6.04 -3.41
C ASN A 508 11.19 6.06 -2.03
N GLU A 509 12.09 5.10 -1.74
CA GLU A 509 12.80 4.97 -0.45
C GLU A 509 11.92 4.78 0.80
N SER A 510 10.77 4.11 0.67
CA SER A 510 9.92 3.76 1.82
C SER A 510 10.62 2.84 2.84
N ALA A 511 9.98 2.56 3.98
CA ALA A 511 10.44 1.52 4.92
C ALA A 511 10.75 0.17 4.23
N ILE A 512 10.14 -0.05 3.06
CA ILE A 512 10.48 -1.07 2.06
C ILE A 512 10.92 -0.32 0.78
N LYS A 513 12.23 -0.33 0.48
CA LYS A 513 12.80 0.43 -0.65
C LYS A 513 12.08 0.11 -1.98
N ASP A 514 11.78 1.14 -2.78
CA ASP A 514 11.17 1.05 -4.11
C ASP A 514 9.81 0.31 -4.15
N THR A 515 8.85 0.79 -3.35
CA THR A 515 7.54 0.15 -3.21
C THR A 515 6.51 0.73 -4.19
N VAL A 516 5.67 -0.17 -4.73
CA VAL A 516 4.48 0.16 -5.52
C VAL A 516 3.25 -0.31 -4.75
N ILE A 517 2.25 0.56 -4.65
CA ILE A 517 0.90 0.24 -4.18
C ILE A 517 0.01 0.27 -5.42
N HIS A 518 -0.32 -0.91 -5.96
CA HIS A 518 -1.13 -1.01 -7.17
C HIS A 518 -2.52 -0.40 -7.02
N GLY A 519 -3.13 0.07 -8.11
CA GLY A 519 -4.56 0.39 -8.09
C GLY A 519 -5.37 -0.90 -7.88
N ILE A 520 -6.45 -0.87 -7.11
CA ILE A 520 -7.28 -2.05 -6.83
C ILE A 520 -7.78 -2.68 -8.14
N LYS A 521 -8.34 -1.86 -9.04
CA LYS A 521 -8.84 -2.35 -10.34
C LYS A 521 -7.71 -2.76 -11.28
N GLU A 522 -6.57 -2.07 -11.22
CA GLU A 522 -5.36 -2.46 -11.96
C GLU A 522 -4.95 -3.89 -11.58
N TRP A 523 -4.81 -4.18 -10.28
CA TRP A 523 -4.40 -5.50 -9.79
C TRP A 523 -5.38 -6.59 -10.23
N ILE A 524 -6.68 -6.38 -9.99
CA ILE A 524 -7.72 -7.38 -10.28
C ILE A 524 -7.69 -7.78 -11.75
N ILE A 525 -7.64 -6.83 -12.68
CA ILE A 525 -7.59 -7.15 -14.12
C ILE A 525 -6.30 -7.87 -14.50
N ASP A 526 -5.16 -7.36 -14.05
CA ASP A 526 -3.87 -7.93 -14.46
C ASP A 526 -3.71 -9.33 -13.91
N ARG A 527 -4.09 -9.56 -12.65
CA ARG A 527 -4.10 -10.89 -12.04
C ARG A 527 -5.13 -11.80 -12.70
N PHE A 528 -6.33 -11.31 -13.04
CA PHE A 528 -7.35 -12.09 -13.75
C PHE A 528 -6.82 -12.59 -15.10
N ARG A 529 -6.35 -11.68 -15.95
CA ARG A 529 -5.80 -11.98 -17.28
C ARG A 529 -4.62 -12.95 -17.21
N ASN A 530 -3.67 -12.69 -16.32
CA ASN A 530 -2.52 -13.55 -16.16
C ASN A 530 -2.91 -14.93 -15.63
N SER A 531 -3.88 -15.01 -14.72
CA SER A 531 -4.38 -16.31 -14.23
C SER A 531 -5.08 -17.11 -15.33
N CYS A 532 -5.85 -16.45 -16.21
CA CYS A 532 -6.43 -17.10 -17.40
C CYS A 532 -5.35 -17.67 -18.32
N ARG A 533 -4.35 -16.85 -18.68
CA ARG A 533 -3.28 -17.21 -19.60
C ARG A 533 -2.36 -18.30 -19.06
N LEU A 534 -1.90 -18.14 -17.81
CA LEU A 534 -0.87 -19.02 -17.21
C LEU A 534 -1.43 -20.39 -16.82
N ASN A 535 -2.72 -20.46 -16.48
CA ASN A 535 -3.36 -21.71 -16.05
C ASN A 535 -4.21 -22.36 -17.16
N ASN A 536 -4.24 -21.79 -18.37
CA ASN A 536 -5.09 -22.21 -19.49
C ASN A 536 -6.58 -22.33 -19.10
N ILE A 537 -7.07 -21.37 -18.32
CA ILE A 537 -8.44 -21.35 -17.83
C ILE A 537 -9.32 -20.62 -18.86
N ASN A 538 -10.43 -21.25 -19.26
CA ASN A 538 -11.44 -20.60 -20.10
C ASN A 538 -12.15 -19.48 -19.31
N CYS A 539 -11.69 -18.24 -19.49
CA CYS A 539 -12.23 -17.07 -18.81
C CYS A 539 -13.32 -16.33 -19.60
N SER A 540 -14.09 -17.03 -20.44
CA SER A 540 -15.16 -16.43 -21.25
C SER A 540 -16.21 -15.65 -20.43
N PHE A 541 -16.35 -15.96 -19.15
CA PHE A 541 -17.21 -15.24 -18.20
C PHE A 541 -16.75 -13.80 -17.91
N GLY A 542 -15.55 -13.41 -18.34
CA GLY A 542 -15.00 -12.05 -18.28
C GLY A 542 -14.44 -11.57 -19.61
N THR A 543 -15.01 -12.00 -20.74
CA THR A 543 -14.48 -11.74 -22.11
C THR A 543 -14.18 -10.27 -22.39
N GLU A 544 -15.03 -9.35 -21.91
CA GLU A 544 -14.84 -7.90 -22.06
C GLU A 544 -13.54 -7.39 -21.42
N TYR A 545 -13.02 -8.11 -20.43
CA TYR A 545 -11.77 -7.82 -19.73
C TYR A 545 -10.58 -8.62 -20.25
N LEU A 546 -10.74 -9.55 -21.20
CA LEU A 546 -9.63 -10.37 -21.73
C LEU A 546 -8.82 -9.64 -22.81
N ASN A 547 -9.45 -8.79 -23.61
CA ASN A 547 -8.76 -7.96 -24.59
C ASN A 547 -8.04 -6.81 -23.88
N ARG A 548 -6.88 -6.35 -24.38
CA ARG A 548 -6.19 -5.18 -23.81
C ARG A 548 -7.19 -4.03 -23.65
N PHE A 549 -7.26 -3.48 -22.43
CA PHE A 549 -8.05 -2.28 -22.15
C PHE A 549 -7.68 -1.20 -23.17
N SER A 550 -8.68 -0.58 -23.79
CA SER A 550 -8.51 0.64 -24.59
C SER A 550 -8.35 1.89 -23.74
N VAL A 551 -8.33 1.75 -22.41
CA VAL A 551 -8.06 2.83 -21.45
C VAL A 551 -6.55 2.89 -21.24
N GLU A 552 -5.96 4.04 -21.58
CA GLU A 552 -4.58 4.36 -21.27
C GLU A 552 -4.37 4.26 -19.75
N ARG A 553 -3.36 3.49 -19.30
CA ARG A 553 -3.11 3.39 -17.86
C ARG A 553 -2.66 4.76 -17.36
N PRO A 554 -3.25 5.26 -16.26
CA PRO A 554 -2.83 6.53 -15.69
C PRO A 554 -1.36 6.44 -15.27
N ASP A 555 -0.65 7.55 -15.42
CA ASP A 555 0.70 7.67 -14.89
C ASP A 555 0.68 7.46 -13.38
N PRO A 556 1.67 6.77 -12.82
CA PRO A 556 1.71 6.59 -11.39
C PRO A 556 1.92 7.87 -10.60
N ILE A 557 1.25 7.96 -9.45
CA ILE A 557 1.54 9.00 -8.45
C ILE A 557 2.86 8.65 -7.79
N LYS A 558 3.80 9.60 -7.73
CA LYS A 558 5.14 9.40 -7.15
C LYS A 558 5.33 10.28 -5.94
N TYR A 559 5.61 9.65 -4.79
CA TYR A 559 6.04 10.33 -3.57
C TYR A 559 7.49 9.99 -3.25
N ASP A 560 8.23 10.98 -2.78
CA ASP A 560 9.58 10.83 -2.26
C ASP A 560 9.53 10.76 -0.73
N TYR A 561 9.94 9.61 -0.18
CA TYR A 561 9.83 9.30 1.25
C TYR A 561 10.81 10.07 2.14
N ASN A 562 11.95 10.53 1.60
CA ASN A 562 12.97 11.22 2.39
C ASN A 562 12.49 12.58 2.93
N TYR A 563 11.71 13.32 2.13
CA TYR A 563 11.09 14.56 2.58
C TYR A 563 10.19 14.32 3.80
N MET A 564 9.51 13.18 3.85
CA MET A 564 8.45 12.94 4.84
C MET A 564 9.00 12.38 6.15
N LYS A 565 10.02 11.52 6.11
CA LYS A 565 10.70 11.03 7.32
C LYS A 565 11.33 12.16 8.13
N SER A 566 11.71 13.27 7.47
CA SER A 566 12.22 14.46 8.15
C SER A 566 11.17 15.16 9.01
N GLY A 567 9.88 15.02 8.67
CA GLY A 567 8.78 15.79 9.29
C GLY A 567 8.72 17.25 8.85
N TYR A 568 9.51 17.66 7.85
CA TYR A 568 9.61 19.03 7.37
C TYR A 568 9.20 19.16 5.90
N LYS A 569 8.59 20.31 5.57
CA LYS A 569 8.30 20.71 4.19
C LYS A 569 9.62 20.84 3.42
N LYS A 570 9.63 20.60 2.11
CA LYS A 570 10.80 20.93 1.30
C LYS A 570 11.02 22.45 1.31
N CYS A 571 12.26 22.89 1.47
CA CYS A 571 12.62 24.30 1.29
C CYS A 571 12.25 24.77 -0.13
N THR A 572 11.57 25.91 -0.21
CA THR A 572 11.06 26.52 -1.43
C THR A 572 12.11 27.38 -2.14
N SER A 573 13.13 27.85 -1.41
CA SER A 573 14.28 28.54 -1.99
C SER A 573 15.04 27.63 -2.96
N GLU A 574 15.52 28.19 -4.06
CA GLU A 574 16.38 27.47 -5.01
C GLU A 574 17.73 27.08 -4.40
N ASN A 575 18.20 27.82 -3.40
CA ASN A 575 19.43 27.56 -2.65
C ASN A 575 19.21 27.86 -1.15
N PRO A 576 18.53 26.98 -0.42
CA PRO A 576 18.29 27.17 1.01
C PRO A 576 19.60 27.00 1.78
N GLU A 577 19.89 27.92 2.69
CA GLU A 577 21.07 27.84 3.55
C GLU A 577 20.86 26.75 4.61
N MET A 578 21.81 25.80 4.71
CA MET A 578 21.78 24.78 5.75
C MET A 578 22.00 25.41 7.13
N LYS A 579 21.02 25.25 8.01
CA LYS A 579 21.04 25.77 9.38
C LYS A 579 21.41 24.68 10.39
N VAL A 580 20.93 23.45 10.21
CA VAL A 580 21.23 22.34 11.12
C VAL A 580 21.18 21.00 10.38
N ILE A 581 21.89 20.01 10.89
CA ILE A 581 21.71 18.60 10.54
C ILE A 581 20.96 17.94 11.68
N ASP A 582 19.81 17.33 11.40
CA ASP A 582 19.03 16.69 12.43
C ASP A 582 19.63 15.34 12.88
N VAL A 583 19.06 14.77 13.93
CA VAL A 583 19.49 13.48 14.51
C VAL A 583 19.31 12.28 13.56
N THR A 584 18.61 12.47 12.44
CA THR A 584 18.46 11.47 11.38
C THR A 584 19.45 11.67 10.22
N GLY A 585 20.30 12.70 10.29
CA GLY A 585 21.31 13.03 9.28
C GLY A 585 20.82 13.96 8.17
N ASN A 586 19.62 14.53 8.30
CA ASN A 586 19.03 15.38 7.28
C ASN A 586 19.44 16.85 7.42
N ALA A 587 19.81 17.48 6.31
CA ALA A 587 20.10 18.92 6.25
C ALA A 587 18.80 19.74 6.25
N LEU A 588 18.67 20.69 7.18
CA LEU A 588 17.49 21.54 7.31
C LEU A 588 17.86 23.02 7.12
N GLY A 589 16.98 23.74 6.43
CA GLY A 589 16.99 25.20 6.29
C GLY A 589 15.88 25.83 7.12
N LEU A 590 15.85 27.16 7.14
CA LEU A 590 14.80 27.94 7.81
C LEU A 590 14.22 28.94 6.80
N GLU A 591 12.93 28.81 6.53
CA GLU A 591 12.18 29.69 5.61
C GLU A 591 10.90 30.14 6.32
N ASP A 592 10.59 31.43 6.28
CA ASP A 592 9.42 32.02 6.94
C ASP A 592 9.25 31.64 8.43
N HIS A 593 10.38 31.48 9.14
CA HIS A 593 10.46 31.01 10.55
C HIS A 593 10.03 29.55 10.77
N GLU A 594 9.87 28.76 9.71
CA GLU A 594 9.62 27.33 9.77
C GLU A 594 10.83 26.54 9.28
N TRP A 595 11.09 25.40 9.92
CA TRP A 595 12.13 24.46 9.50
C TRP A 595 11.68 23.74 8.22
N CYS A 596 12.56 23.72 7.23
CA CYS A 596 12.35 23.05 5.96
C CYS A 596 13.49 22.09 5.64
N PHE A 597 13.22 21.00 4.95
CA PHE A 597 14.22 20.04 4.51
C PHE A 597 14.92 20.52 3.24
N ILE A 598 16.25 20.54 3.27
CA ILE A 598 17.09 20.85 2.12
C ILE A 598 17.32 19.54 1.38
N LYS A 599 16.84 19.46 0.13
CA LYS A 599 17.15 18.31 -0.73
C LYS A 599 18.68 18.16 -0.76
N PRO A 600 19.25 16.97 -0.45
CA PRO A 600 20.67 16.76 -0.72
C PRO A 600 20.89 17.07 -2.20
N MET A 601 21.79 18.02 -2.50
CA MET A 601 22.30 18.17 -3.86
C MET A 601 22.74 16.77 -4.26
N GLU A 602 22.19 16.26 -5.37
CA GLU A 602 22.62 14.98 -5.91
C GLU A 602 24.14 15.01 -5.94
N GLU A 603 24.77 14.11 -5.18
CA GLU A 603 26.19 13.81 -5.34
C GLU A 603 26.33 13.29 -6.76
N SER A 604 26.54 14.20 -7.72
CA SER A 604 27.32 13.85 -8.88
C SER A 604 28.66 13.44 -8.30
N THR A 605 28.94 12.14 -8.34
CA THR A 605 30.29 11.61 -8.11
C THR A 605 31.25 12.40 -9.02
N GLU A 606 31.87 13.45 -8.49
CA GLU A 606 32.81 14.29 -9.24
C GLU A 606 33.99 13.40 -9.61
N SER A 607 34.06 13.04 -10.90
CA SER A 607 35.19 12.34 -11.48
C SER A 607 36.44 13.19 -11.29
N THR A 608 37.46 12.67 -10.62
CA THR A 608 38.82 13.21 -10.69
C THR A 608 39.41 12.93 -12.08
N CYS A 609 40.30 13.80 -12.57
CA CYS A 609 40.97 13.65 -13.86
C CYS A 609 42.44 13.31 -13.67
N GLY A 610 42.87 12.17 -14.23
CA GLY A 610 44.26 11.70 -14.20
C GLY A 610 44.66 10.98 -12.91
N GLU A 611 45.84 10.36 -12.91
CA GLU A 611 46.38 9.57 -11.77
C GLU A 611 46.70 10.41 -10.52
N TYR A 612 46.68 11.74 -10.61
CA TYR A 612 47.16 12.65 -9.56
C TYR A 612 46.06 13.43 -8.81
N ASN A 613 44.80 13.00 -8.89
CA ASN A 613 43.69 13.49 -8.05
C ASN A 613 43.33 14.99 -8.22
N PHE A 614 43.56 15.58 -9.39
CA PHE A 614 43.17 16.96 -9.69
C PHE A 614 41.74 17.07 -10.25
N LYS A 615 41.11 18.23 -10.05
CA LYS A 615 39.74 18.53 -10.48
C LYS A 615 39.67 18.66 -12.01
N CYS A 616 38.68 18.02 -12.63
CA CYS A 616 38.40 18.17 -14.07
C CYS A 616 37.75 19.53 -14.35
N CYS A 617 38.06 20.14 -15.49
CA CYS A 617 37.30 21.30 -15.97
C CYS A 617 35.86 20.89 -16.30
N SER A 618 34.89 21.72 -15.91
CA SER A 618 33.46 21.49 -16.08
C SER A 618 32.95 21.84 -17.46
N SER A 619 33.63 22.76 -18.17
CA SER A 619 33.29 23.17 -19.52
C SER A 619 34.33 22.69 -20.55
N TYR A 620 33.84 22.29 -21.73
CA TYR A 620 34.67 21.83 -22.84
C TYR A 620 35.25 22.96 -23.72
N ASN A 621 34.90 24.23 -23.44
CA ASN A 621 35.27 25.41 -24.22
C ASN A 621 36.04 26.46 -23.39
N THR A 622 37.02 26.04 -22.60
CA THR A 622 37.91 26.94 -21.84
C THR A 622 39.25 27.12 -22.56
N ASN A 623 39.86 28.32 -22.41
CA ASN A 623 41.17 28.62 -22.99
C ASN A 623 42.26 27.80 -22.26
N ILE A 624 43.23 27.29 -23.03
CA ILE A 624 44.35 26.52 -22.47
C ILE A 624 45.34 27.51 -21.86
N GLU A 625 45.55 27.41 -20.55
CA GLU A 625 46.43 28.29 -19.78
C GLU A 625 47.84 27.69 -19.65
N ALA A 626 47.97 26.36 -19.63
CA ALA A 626 49.26 25.67 -19.62
C ALA A 626 49.17 24.23 -20.17
N VAL A 627 50.30 23.67 -20.60
CA VAL A 627 50.41 22.28 -21.06
C VAL A 627 51.66 21.65 -20.47
N ASP A 628 51.52 20.50 -19.82
CA ASP A 628 52.64 19.72 -19.28
C ASP A 628 52.44 18.21 -19.46
N SER A 629 53.30 17.40 -18.82
CA SER A 629 53.24 15.95 -18.89
C SER A 629 52.01 15.32 -18.21
N THR A 630 51.24 16.08 -17.44
CA THR A 630 50.03 15.63 -16.74
C THR A 630 48.73 15.98 -17.49
N GLY A 631 48.76 16.96 -18.40
CA GLY A 631 47.64 17.25 -19.30
C GLY A 631 47.57 18.70 -19.80
N LEU A 632 46.43 19.03 -20.43
CA LEU A 632 46.05 20.39 -20.80
C LEU A 632 45.36 21.05 -19.61
N TRP A 633 45.88 22.20 -19.16
CA TRP A 633 45.40 22.91 -17.99
C TRP A 633 44.63 24.18 -18.36
N SER A 634 43.58 24.47 -17.60
CA SER A 634 42.82 25.71 -17.67
C SER A 634 42.46 26.22 -16.26
N ILE A 635 41.86 27.41 -16.17
CA ILE A 635 41.43 28.03 -14.91
C ILE A 635 39.91 28.30 -14.96
N GLU A 636 39.15 27.65 -14.08
CA GLU A 636 37.71 27.85 -13.90
C GLU A 636 37.44 28.40 -12.50
N LEU A 637 36.64 29.48 -12.40
CA LEU A 637 36.32 30.16 -11.13
C LEU A 637 37.57 30.50 -10.28
N GLY A 638 38.68 30.85 -10.95
CA GLY A 638 39.95 31.21 -10.31
C GLY A 638 40.79 30.02 -9.79
N LYS A 639 40.46 28.78 -10.14
CA LYS A 639 41.19 27.56 -9.75
C LYS A 639 41.63 26.74 -10.95
N TRP A 640 42.80 26.11 -10.85
CA TRP A 640 43.35 25.24 -11.90
C TRP A 640 42.56 23.94 -12.05
N CYS A 641 42.29 23.54 -13.30
CA CYS A 641 41.61 22.29 -13.66
C CYS A 641 42.24 21.66 -14.90
N ILE A 642 42.08 20.33 -15.06
CA ILE A 642 42.60 19.56 -16.21
C ILE A 642 41.48 19.30 -17.22
N MET A 643 41.74 19.58 -18.49
CA MET A 643 40.81 19.31 -19.60
C MET A 643 40.85 17.82 -19.99
N LYS A 644 39.67 17.20 -20.16
CA LYS A 644 39.55 15.78 -20.54
C LYS A 644 39.88 15.59 -22.02
N ASP A 645 41.03 15.00 -22.32
CA ASP A 645 41.34 14.56 -23.69
C ASP A 645 40.62 13.24 -24.01
N LYS A 646 39.70 13.26 -24.99
CA LYS A 646 38.98 12.06 -25.44
C LYS A 646 39.80 11.36 -26.51
N LYS A 647 40.56 10.32 -26.13
CA LYS A 647 40.88 9.17 -27.01
C LYS A 647 41.37 7.95 -26.23
N LYS A 648 40.44 7.23 -25.62
CA LYS A 648 40.52 5.77 -25.46
C LYS A 648 39.18 5.18 -25.90
N GLU A 649 39.22 4.47 -27.02
CA GLU A 649 38.07 3.84 -27.66
C GLU A 649 37.39 2.81 -26.73
N LYS A 650 36.06 2.82 -26.69
CA LYS A 650 35.26 1.75 -26.10
C LYS A 650 35.46 0.47 -26.92
N LYS A 651 36.10 -0.54 -26.32
CA LYS A 651 36.03 -1.92 -26.83
C LYS A 651 34.67 -2.53 -26.50
N CYS A 652 34.05 -3.19 -27.46
CA CYS A 652 32.77 -3.86 -27.29
C CYS A 652 32.96 -5.30 -26.78
N ARG A 653 32.30 -5.65 -25.66
CA ARG A 653 32.13 -7.03 -25.13
C ARG A 653 33.38 -7.95 -25.19
N GLY A 654 34.54 -7.47 -24.75
CA GLY A 654 35.71 -8.34 -24.53
C GLY A 654 36.38 -8.91 -25.79
N LEU A 655 35.99 -8.47 -26.99
CA LEU A 655 36.64 -8.83 -28.25
C LEU A 655 37.63 -7.73 -28.70
N SER A 656 38.63 -8.10 -29.51
CA SER A 656 39.68 -7.18 -30.00
C SER A 656 39.20 -6.17 -31.05
N TYR A 657 37.89 -6.03 -31.27
CA TYR A 657 37.30 -5.15 -32.28
C TYR A 657 36.54 -3.98 -31.63
N PRO A 658 36.59 -2.78 -32.24
CA PRO A 658 35.90 -1.59 -31.72
C PRO A 658 34.38 -1.69 -31.89
N CYS A 659 33.63 -0.97 -31.07
CA CYS A 659 32.20 -0.76 -31.29
C CYS A 659 31.98 0.12 -32.52
N CYS A 660 30.93 -0.15 -33.32
CA CYS A 660 30.51 0.78 -34.35
C CYS A 660 30.11 2.11 -33.69
N SER A 661 30.71 3.19 -34.16
CA SER A 661 30.51 4.52 -33.63
C SER A 661 29.30 5.21 -34.27
N ASN A 662 28.91 4.77 -35.47
CA ASN A 662 27.77 5.30 -36.19
C ASN A 662 26.54 4.37 -36.10
N LYS A 663 25.42 4.97 -35.65
CA LYS A 663 24.10 4.35 -35.50
C LYS A 663 23.38 4.05 -36.81
N THR A 664 23.97 4.41 -37.94
CA THR A 664 23.42 4.13 -39.28
C THR A 664 24.36 3.27 -40.11
N SER A 665 25.39 2.68 -39.51
CA SER A 665 26.34 1.84 -40.20
C SER A 665 25.67 0.63 -40.81
N LYS A 666 25.93 0.41 -42.10
CA LYS A 666 25.38 -0.72 -42.85
C LYS A 666 25.99 -2.01 -42.33
N ILE A 667 25.16 -2.91 -41.81
CA ILE A 667 25.59 -4.25 -41.39
C ILE A 667 25.99 -5.04 -42.64
N ILE A 668 27.22 -5.55 -42.63
CA ILE A 668 27.83 -6.28 -43.74
C ILE A 668 27.82 -7.79 -43.46
N LEU A 669 27.95 -8.18 -42.19
CA LEU A 669 28.03 -9.58 -41.77
C LEU A 669 27.33 -9.74 -40.42
N SER A 670 26.67 -10.87 -40.20
CA SER A 670 26.08 -11.25 -38.91
C SER A 670 26.51 -12.66 -38.56
N ASP A 671 27.05 -12.86 -37.36
CA ASP A 671 27.45 -14.18 -36.86
C ASP A 671 27.05 -14.37 -35.38
N LYS A 672 27.60 -15.41 -34.74
CA LYS A 672 27.31 -15.73 -33.34
C LYS A 672 27.78 -14.66 -32.34
N ASP A 673 28.71 -13.81 -32.74
CA ASP A 673 29.33 -12.78 -31.89
C ASP A 673 28.63 -11.42 -32.06
N GLY A 674 27.89 -11.22 -33.16
CA GLY A 674 26.91 -10.15 -33.33
C GLY A 674 26.78 -9.66 -34.78
N ASP A 675 26.23 -8.46 -34.94
CA ASP A 675 26.15 -7.76 -36.23
C ASP A 675 27.40 -6.90 -36.45
N TRP A 676 27.99 -6.97 -37.64
CA TRP A 676 29.27 -6.34 -37.98
C TRP A 676 29.11 -5.37 -39.13
N ALA A 677 29.76 -4.21 -39.03
CA ALA A 677 29.82 -3.21 -40.10
C ALA A 677 31.27 -2.78 -40.37
N LEU A 678 31.49 -2.07 -41.48
CA LEU A 678 32.74 -1.38 -41.75
C LEU A 678 32.58 0.12 -41.55
N GLU A 679 33.41 0.69 -40.68
CA GLU A 679 33.58 2.12 -40.51
C GLU A 679 35.04 2.48 -40.78
N ASN A 680 35.29 3.47 -41.65
CA ASN A 680 36.65 3.91 -42.02
C ASN A 680 37.58 2.76 -42.45
N ASN A 681 37.07 1.82 -43.26
CA ASN A 681 37.80 0.62 -43.70
C ASN A 681 38.22 -0.36 -42.58
N ALA A 682 37.62 -0.27 -41.38
CA ALA A 682 37.86 -1.19 -40.27
C ALA A 682 36.56 -1.85 -39.78
N TRP A 683 36.67 -3.10 -39.33
CA TRP A 683 35.55 -3.86 -38.77
C TRP A 683 35.14 -3.35 -37.39
N CYS A 684 33.84 -3.18 -37.19
CA CYS A 684 33.26 -2.79 -35.91
C CYS A 684 32.03 -3.63 -35.57
N LEU A 685 31.77 -3.82 -34.27
CA LEU A 685 30.60 -4.54 -33.77
C LEU A 685 29.43 -3.56 -33.54
N TYR A 686 28.30 -3.81 -34.21
CA TYR A 686 27.12 -2.96 -34.17
C TYR A 686 26.28 -3.25 -32.92
N THR A 687 26.15 -2.26 -32.03
CA THR A 687 25.58 -2.47 -30.67
C THR A 687 24.36 -1.61 -30.37
N PHE A 688 23.81 -0.92 -31.37
CA PHE A 688 22.62 -0.10 -31.19
C PHE A 688 21.35 -0.94 -31.32
N GLU A 689 20.49 -0.91 -30.29
CA GLU A 689 19.15 -1.50 -30.35
C GLU A 689 18.29 -0.78 -31.39
N ILE A 690 17.82 -1.51 -32.40
CA ILE A 690 16.89 -0.97 -33.39
C ILE A 690 15.51 -0.85 -32.73
N LYS A 691 15.19 0.33 -32.20
CA LYS A 691 13.82 0.72 -31.88
C LYS A 691 13.07 0.95 -33.20
N CYS A 692 12.06 0.15 -33.47
CA CYS A 692 11.15 0.36 -34.59
C CYS A 692 10.24 1.56 -34.26
N TRP A 693 10.77 2.77 -34.39
CA TRP A 693 10.10 4.06 -34.59
C TRP A 693 11.22 5.08 -34.82
N SER A 694 11.40 5.53 -36.06
CA SER A 694 12.34 6.60 -36.42
C SER A 694 11.62 7.55 -37.38
N GLU A 695 11.66 8.83 -37.07
CA GLU A 695 11.03 9.95 -37.81
C GLU A 695 11.74 10.29 -39.13
N ASN A 696 12.83 9.59 -39.48
CA ASN A 696 13.50 9.77 -40.77
C ASN A 696 13.18 8.60 -41.71
N HIS A 697 12.31 8.91 -42.66
CA HIS A 697 11.90 8.09 -43.79
C HIS A 697 13.03 8.04 -44.83
N GLU A 698 13.70 6.90 -44.94
CA GLU A 698 14.29 6.28 -46.15
C GLU A 698 15.19 5.12 -45.68
N ASP A 699 14.93 3.91 -46.21
CA ASP A 699 15.77 2.69 -46.09
C ASP A 699 15.68 1.74 -44.87
N LEU A 700 14.49 1.31 -44.44
CA LEU A 700 14.33 0.09 -43.60
C LEU A 700 13.17 -0.81 -44.10
N PRO A 701 13.40 -2.06 -44.58
CA PRO A 701 12.36 -2.80 -45.31
C PRO A 701 11.28 -3.49 -44.46
N CYS A 702 11.54 -3.94 -43.21
CA CYS A 702 10.54 -4.69 -42.43
C CYS A 702 10.82 -4.58 -40.91
N CYS A 703 9.79 -4.39 -40.08
CA CYS A 703 9.91 -4.42 -38.61
C CYS A 703 9.78 -5.87 -38.09
N GLY A 704 10.78 -6.35 -37.33
CA GLY A 704 10.73 -7.63 -36.62
C GLY A 704 11.54 -8.76 -37.27
N LYS A 705 12.87 -8.75 -37.13
CA LYS A 705 13.75 -9.75 -37.76
C LYS A 705 13.84 -11.09 -37.02
N PHE A 706 13.12 -11.28 -35.89
CA PHE A 706 13.32 -12.45 -35.02
C PHE A 706 12.11 -13.37 -34.83
N LEU A 707 10.93 -13.08 -35.39
CA LEU A 707 9.78 -14.00 -35.26
C LEU A 707 8.92 -14.21 -36.53
N TYR A 708 8.90 -13.29 -37.50
CA TYR A 708 7.99 -13.40 -38.67
C TYR A 708 8.68 -12.97 -39.97
N ASN A 709 8.41 -13.69 -41.06
CA ASN A 709 8.86 -13.31 -42.41
C ASN A 709 8.12 -12.04 -42.88
N CYS A 710 8.67 -11.27 -43.82
CA CYS A 710 8.00 -10.07 -44.33
C CYS A 710 6.90 -10.44 -45.35
N CYS A 711 5.74 -9.81 -45.28
CA CYS A 711 4.65 -9.99 -46.24
C CYS A 711 5.10 -9.48 -47.62
N LYS A 712 4.96 -10.31 -48.65
CA LYS A 712 5.40 -9.99 -50.02
C LYS A 712 4.24 -9.57 -50.92
N ASN A 713 3.03 -10.02 -50.59
CA ASN A 713 1.83 -9.95 -51.43
C ASN A 713 0.60 -9.40 -50.68
N THR A 714 0.68 -9.14 -49.37
CA THR A 714 -0.42 -8.56 -48.59
C THR A 714 -0.01 -7.33 -47.78
N CYS A 715 -0.89 -6.32 -47.84
CA CYS A 715 -0.87 -5.14 -46.98
C CYS A 715 -2.01 -5.16 -45.96
N LYS A 716 -2.73 -6.29 -45.86
CA LYS A 716 -3.92 -6.41 -45.02
C LYS A 716 -3.53 -6.74 -43.60
N LEU A 717 -3.81 -5.82 -42.68
CA LEU A 717 -3.65 -6.02 -41.25
C LEU A 717 -4.60 -7.12 -40.75
N VAL A 718 -4.03 -8.16 -40.15
CA VAL A 718 -4.77 -9.28 -39.54
C VAL A 718 -4.57 -9.34 -38.03
N ALA A 719 -3.38 -8.98 -37.53
CA ALA A 719 -3.09 -8.94 -36.10
C ALA A 719 -1.99 -7.90 -35.77
N ILE A 720 -1.91 -7.49 -34.50
CA ILE A 720 -0.78 -6.72 -33.98
C ILE A 720 -0.24 -7.47 -32.77
N GLN A 721 1.04 -7.87 -32.82
CA GLN A 721 1.71 -8.61 -31.74
C GLN A 721 3.07 -7.95 -31.47
N ASP A 722 3.39 -7.68 -30.20
CA ASP A 722 4.66 -7.06 -29.78
C ASP A 722 5.04 -5.78 -30.55
N LYS A 723 4.03 -4.97 -30.88
CA LYS A 723 4.13 -3.74 -31.69
C LYS A 723 4.48 -3.97 -33.17
N ILE A 724 4.42 -5.20 -33.66
CA ILE A 724 4.58 -5.59 -35.06
C ILE A 724 3.21 -5.80 -35.69
N GLN A 725 2.98 -5.21 -36.86
CA GLN A 725 1.76 -5.38 -37.65
C GLN A 725 1.88 -6.62 -38.54
N LEU A 726 0.95 -7.55 -38.42
CA LEU A 726 1.00 -8.85 -39.08
C LEU A 726 -0.11 -8.99 -40.13
N GLY A 727 0.27 -9.50 -41.30
CA GLY A 727 -0.61 -10.04 -42.33
C GLY A 727 -0.56 -11.56 -42.35
N ILE A 728 -1.37 -12.18 -43.21
CA ILE A 728 -1.32 -13.62 -43.47
C ILE A 728 -1.07 -13.86 -44.94
N GLU A 729 -0.04 -14.64 -45.26
CA GLU A 729 0.27 -15.14 -46.60
C GLU A 729 0.48 -16.64 -46.55
N ASN A 730 -0.16 -17.38 -47.48
CA ASN A 730 -0.08 -18.84 -47.55
C ASN A 730 -0.40 -19.56 -46.22
N GLY A 731 -1.24 -18.96 -45.36
CA GLY A 731 -1.61 -19.51 -44.06
C GLY A 731 -0.64 -19.22 -42.90
N GLU A 732 0.44 -18.49 -43.15
CA GLU A 732 1.45 -18.11 -42.14
C GLU A 732 1.44 -16.61 -41.84
N TYR A 733 1.80 -16.25 -40.62
CA TYR A 733 1.92 -14.85 -40.20
C TYR A 733 3.18 -14.22 -40.78
N CYS A 734 3.02 -13.04 -41.37
CA CYS A 734 4.09 -12.24 -41.92
C CYS A 734 4.02 -10.79 -41.42
N SER A 735 5.15 -10.09 -41.30
CA SER A 735 5.21 -8.68 -40.93
C SER A 735 4.89 -7.77 -42.13
N ILE A 736 3.95 -6.85 -41.98
CA ILE A 736 3.49 -5.98 -43.07
C ILE A 736 4.58 -4.94 -43.38
N PRO A 737 5.03 -4.83 -44.64
CA PRO A 737 6.08 -3.88 -45.01
C PRO A 737 5.57 -2.44 -44.97
N TYR A 738 6.49 -1.50 -44.73
CA TYR A 738 6.14 -0.08 -44.60
C TYR A 738 5.60 0.54 -45.90
N SER A 739 6.02 0.00 -47.05
CA SER A 739 5.52 0.39 -48.38
C SER A 739 4.00 0.23 -48.55
N CYS A 740 3.35 -0.57 -47.71
CA CYS A 740 1.90 -0.71 -47.67
C CYS A 740 1.15 0.55 -47.20
N PHE A 741 1.85 1.52 -46.61
CA PHE A 741 1.26 2.71 -45.99
C PHE A 741 1.51 4.01 -46.77
N GLU A 742 2.13 3.95 -47.95
CA GLU A 742 2.25 5.11 -48.82
C GLU A 742 0.94 5.42 -49.56
N LYS A 743 0.24 6.49 -49.17
CA LYS A 743 -0.67 7.21 -50.08
C LYS A 743 -0.26 8.68 -50.17
N LYS A 744 0.05 9.07 -51.41
CA LYS A 744 0.44 10.42 -51.87
C LYS A 744 -0.68 11.45 -51.66
N GLU A 745 -0.37 12.56 -51.00
CA GLU A 745 -1.08 13.82 -51.19
C GLU A 745 -0.36 14.66 -52.26
N GLU A 746 -0.82 14.59 -53.50
CA GLU A 746 -0.49 15.61 -54.52
C GLU A 746 -1.50 16.75 -54.43
N THR A 747 -0.99 17.93 -54.10
CA THR A 747 -1.71 19.21 -54.11
C THR A 747 -2.03 19.61 -55.54
N LYS A 748 -3.32 19.72 -55.90
CA LYS A 748 -3.76 20.49 -57.06
C LYS A 748 -4.89 21.43 -56.71
N THR A 749 -4.53 22.70 -56.62
CA THR A 749 -5.41 23.87 -56.59
C THR A 749 -6.22 23.94 -57.88
N LYS A 750 -7.55 23.92 -57.79
CA LYS A 750 -8.42 24.45 -58.84
C LYS A 750 -9.68 25.08 -58.26
N THR A 751 -9.73 26.40 -58.40
CA THR A 751 -10.87 27.28 -58.25
C THR A 751 -12.00 26.86 -59.19
N THR A 752 -13.22 26.66 -58.71
CA THR A 752 -14.43 26.82 -59.54
C THR A 752 -15.66 27.22 -58.71
N THR A 753 -16.09 28.44 -58.98
CA THR A 753 -17.40 29.10 -58.98
C THR A 753 -18.63 28.34 -58.47
N ILE A 754 -19.35 29.03 -57.59
CA ILE A 754 -20.69 28.74 -57.07
C ILE A 754 -21.74 28.89 -58.18
N THR A 755 -22.61 27.88 -58.37
CA THR A 755 -23.93 28.07 -59.01
C THR A 755 -24.97 27.16 -58.34
N THR A 756 -25.99 27.81 -57.78
CA THR A 756 -27.29 27.31 -57.28
C THR A 756 -28.01 26.45 -58.35
N THR A 757 -28.84 25.42 -58.06
CA THR A 757 -30.06 25.45 -57.24
C THR A 757 -30.62 24.02 -56.98
N THR A 758 -31.07 23.77 -55.75
CA THR A 758 -32.17 22.90 -55.24
C THR A 758 -32.48 21.51 -55.79
N THR A 759 -32.48 20.52 -54.89
CA THR A 759 -33.71 19.74 -54.55
C THR A 759 -33.67 19.18 -53.12
N LYS A 760 -34.86 19.08 -52.53
CA LYS A 760 -35.21 18.99 -51.09
C LYS A 760 -34.48 17.91 -50.29
N LYS A 761 -34.03 18.30 -49.09
CA LYS A 761 -33.72 17.39 -47.97
C LYS A 761 -34.56 17.79 -46.75
N SER A 762 -35.20 16.81 -46.15
CA SER A 762 -36.06 16.87 -44.98
C SER A 762 -35.30 17.28 -43.71
N SER A 763 -35.89 18.19 -42.94
CA SER A 763 -35.48 18.54 -41.57
C SER A 763 -35.56 17.36 -40.60
N PRO A 764 -34.69 17.37 -39.58
CA PRO A 764 -35.13 17.23 -38.19
C PRO A 764 -34.84 18.50 -37.40
N THR A 765 -35.66 18.68 -36.39
CA THR A 765 -35.94 19.84 -35.55
C THR A 765 -34.79 20.27 -34.62
N ASN A 766 -34.50 21.58 -34.61
CA ASN A 766 -33.88 22.28 -33.48
C ASN A 766 -34.76 22.11 -32.24
N ASN A 767 -34.17 21.65 -31.14
CA ASN A 767 -34.67 21.93 -29.80
C ASN A 767 -33.47 22.28 -28.93
N THR A 768 -33.16 23.58 -28.87
CA THR A 768 -32.07 24.16 -28.10
C THR A 768 -32.41 24.06 -26.61
N ARG A 769 -32.07 22.94 -25.96
CA ARG A 769 -32.06 22.82 -24.49
C ARG A 769 -30.63 22.90 -23.99
N CYS A 770 -30.41 23.72 -22.97
CA CYS A 770 -29.15 23.74 -22.24
C CYS A 770 -28.98 22.43 -21.47
N ALA A 771 -27.74 22.03 -21.20
CA ALA A 771 -27.41 20.83 -20.46
C ALA A 771 -27.91 20.91 -19.01
N HIS A 772 -28.43 19.80 -18.49
CA HIS A 772 -28.90 19.70 -17.10
C HIS A 772 -27.73 19.72 -16.11
N ALA A 773 -28.05 19.77 -14.81
CA ALA A 773 -27.07 19.65 -13.73
C ALA A 773 -26.12 18.47 -13.95
N TYR A 774 -24.80 18.74 -13.93
CA TYR A 774 -23.73 17.77 -14.13
C TYR A 774 -23.69 17.09 -15.52
N GLU A 775 -24.45 17.57 -16.50
CA GLU A 775 -24.32 17.10 -17.89
C GLU A 775 -23.18 17.81 -18.63
N PRO A 776 -22.65 17.19 -19.71
CA PRO A 776 -21.64 17.82 -20.56
C PRO A 776 -22.19 19.08 -21.23
N CYS A 777 -21.43 20.17 -21.14
CA CYS A 777 -21.75 21.45 -21.78
C CYS A 777 -20.69 21.90 -22.81
N GLY A 778 -19.82 20.97 -23.22
CA GLY A 778 -18.78 21.18 -24.22
C GLY A 778 -17.57 20.25 -24.06
N GLY A 779 -16.55 20.51 -24.88
CA GLY A 779 -15.29 19.75 -24.92
C GLY A 779 -15.14 18.93 -26.21
N ILE A 780 -13.89 18.66 -26.62
CA ILE A 780 -13.57 17.95 -27.88
C ILE A 780 -14.27 16.60 -27.99
N ASN A 781 -14.47 15.90 -26.86
CA ASN A 781 -15.13 14.59 -26.82
C ASN A 781 -16.67 14.67 -26.90
N TYR A 782 -17.26 15.86 -26.75
CA TYR A 782 -18.71 16.07 -26.74
C TYR A 782 -19.12 17.18 -27.73
N PRO A 783 -18.83 17.03 -29.05
CA PRO A 783 -19.04 18.09 -30.05
C PRO A 783 -20.51 18.46 -30.28
N ASN A 784 -21.43 17.57 -29.87
CA ASN A 784 -22.88 17.77 -30.01
C ASN A 784 -23.54 18.22 -28.70
N SER A 785 -22.78 18.45 -27.63
CA SER A 785 -23.35 18.89 -26.35
C SER A 785 -23.75 20.38 -26.39
N PRO A 786 -24.82 20.78 -25.67
CA PRO A 786 -25.23 22.18 -25.61
C PRO A 786 -24.12 23.05 -25.01
N THR A 787 -23.88 24.23 -25.55
CA THR A 787 -22.84 25.15 -25.03
C THR A 787 -23.31 25.99 -23.83
N CYS A 788 -24.45 25.64 -23.23
CA CYS A 788 -25.08 26.33 -22.10
C CYS A 788 -25.61 25.33 -21.07
N CYS A 789 -25.75 25.79 -19.82
CA CYS A 789 -26.33 25.04 -18.71
C CYS A 789 -27.70 25.62 -18.31
N GLU A 790 -28.55 24.82 -17.69
CA GLU A 790 -29.82 25.30 -17.13
C GLU A 790 -29.62 26.41 -16.07
N THR A 791 -30.65 27.23 -15.87
CA THR A 791 -30.62 28.35 -14.92
C THR A 791 -30.26 27.88 -13.52
N GLY A 792 -29.25 28.51 -12.91
CA GLY A 792 -28.68 28.11 -11.63
C GLY A 792 -27.40 27.28 -11.74
N TYR A 793 -26.96 26.95 -12.96
CA TYR A 793 -25.72 26.22 -13.25
C TYR A 793 -24.84 26.99 -14.25
N TYR A 794 -23.51 26.86 -14.13
CA TYR A 794 -22.53 27.38 -15.09
C TYR A 794 -21.72 26.23 -15.72
N CYS A 795 -21.27 26.44 -16.95
CA CYS A 795 -20.45 25.46 -17.65
C CYS A 795 -18.98 25.60 -17.23
N GLU A 796 -18.46 24.64 -16.48
CA GLU A 796 -17.07 24.63 -16.03
C GLU A 796 -16.19 23.81 -16.98
N THR A 797 -15.12 24.43 -17.50
CA THR A 797 -14.10 23.76 -18.30
C THR A 797 -13.19 22.95 -17.39
N LYS A 798 -13.40 21.63 -17.29
CA LYS A 798 -12.52 20.73 -16.52
C LYS A 798 -11.19 20.52 -17.23
N ASN A 799 -11.22 20.36 -18.56
CA ASN A 799 -10.05 20.35 -19.44
C ASN A 799 -10.50 20.59 -20.90
N LYS A 800 -9.54 20.63 -21.85
CA LYS A 800 -9.84 20.85 -23.28
C LYS A 800 -10.78 19.81 -23.90
N ASN A 801 -10.85 18.61 -23.33
CA ASN A 801 -11.66 17.50 -23.86
C ASN A 801 -13.06 17.42 -23.25
N TYR A 802 -13.32 18.06 -22.10
CA TYR A 802 -14.58 17.93 -21.36
C TYR A 802 -14.95 19.16 -20.50
N HIS A 803 -16.17 19.68 -20.69
CA HIS A 803 -16.79 20.73 -19.88
C HIS A 803 -18.12 20.22 -19.27
N GLN A 804 -18.48 20.67 -18.06
CA GLN A 804 -19.64 20.16 -17.33
C GLN A 804 -20.41 21.25 -16.55
N CYS A 805 -21.73 21.11 -16.42
CA CYS A 805 -22.58 22.05 -15.68
C CYS A 805 -22.51 21.88 -14.15
N TYR A 806 -22.16 22.95 -13.43
CA TYR A 806 -22.11 22.99 -11.95
C TYR A 806 -23.01 24.08 -11.36
N PRO A 807 -23.62 23.87 -10.18
CA PRO A 807 -24.49 24.86 -9.57
C PRO A 807 -23.71 26.12 -9.18
N ILE A 808 -24.30 27.29 -9.42
CA ILE A 808 -23.77 28.58 -8.99
C ILE A 808 -23.96 28.66 -7.47
N THR A 809 -22.98 28.20 -6.70
CA THR A 809 -22.96 28.39 -5.25
C THR A 809 -22.52 29.82 -4.96
N HIS A 810 -23.41 30.66 -4.40
CA HIS A 810 -23.04 31.95 -3.84
C HIS A 810 -22.18 31.76 -2.59
N TYR A 811 -20.87 31.64 -2.77
CA TYR A 811 -19.87 31.88 -1.74
C TYR A 811 -18.76 32.73 -2.36
N HIS A 812 -18.88 34.04 -2.13
CA HIS A 812 -17.74 34.96 -2.07
C HIS A 812 -17.14 34.88 -0.67
#